data_AF-A0A7Y4CR15-F1
#
_entry.id   AF-A0A7Y4CR15-F1
#
_cell.length_a   1.000
_cell.length_b   1.000
_cell.length_c   1.000
_cell.angle_alpha   90.00
_cell.angle_beta   90.00
_cell.angle_gamma   90.00
#
_symmetry.space_group_name_H-M   'P 1'
#
loop_
_entity.id
_entity.type
_entity.pdbx_description
1 polymer ?
#
loop_
_entity_poly.entity_id
_entity_poly.type
_entity_poly.pdbx_seq_one_letter_code
_entity_poly.pdbx_strand_id
1 'polypeptide(L)'
;MISRWLVSCLGMVGTVISFQLFAATAAQVDSSEHVELEQAHKRPTVAVVLAGGGAKGAAHIGVLKALEEMQIPVDYITGTSMGSYVGGLYATGMSADEIESFIYTVDWNRGYRDRVNRSDRRVRDKEYEDRYQLNTDLGLGWGEIKARKGVVQGQNMLRILRETTGNLSPLDSFDDLAIPYRSVATDIIELEEVVIDHGHLVDAMMASMSVPGALPPYEVDGRMLVDGGVTNNMPVDVARAMGADIIIAVDISTNYKGKEDFTTFLAAADQLSNYLVQRSTQEQAETLKDNDVFLQPDVGQMETTEFDKMPSAYEAGYEAAKQHSVELSKLSLSNADYQHYIEDKQKARRQLKHGDKTVVDKVVINNNTHYSDKLLENRLNLHSGKVLKTSEIEAKVQDLYALDRFELVTYEFENVDGEDQLTVNVDEKSWGPNYLNFRFFLEDDFSTTSQYSIGVSANFTDINSHGAELRTNVEMGTDKRIEAELYSPFFSSQKLFTSASIVYSKQNRNLPVDIDEIEEPTLDVTNDYFPMTYSEYIGELALGYQPTLWQELKFGARYTNGDVEVASLPSLGSGGYSRIGGFISYRLDTLDNFSLPTEGYFVDLEYLVSHDDFQNDTEINDTELTSESDTVYEFSANFMAAQSYERHTLVGKVDYGIVESKNSVFPIDPRELGGFLNLSGIPRNSLIGQNLAYTSLIYRYKWFENDFGLFESPFYVGASIEHGGVWSNNDLKLNEAPMYTAGSVFAGVDSPIGPIILAYGRTEDNYDSVYLIVGTSYK
;
A
#
# COMPACT_ATOMS: atom_id res chain seq x y z
N MET A 1 66.02 -26.82 -55.19
CA MET A 1 64.57 -26.96 -54.94
C MET A 1 63.86 -26.14 -56.02
N ILE A 2 62.98 -26.64 -56.91
CA ILE A 2 61.86 -27.60 -56.77
C ILE A 2 60.77 -26.96 -55.89
N SER A 3 59.54 -26.65 -56.36
CA SER A 3 58.85 -26.83 -57.67
C SER A 3 57.75 -25.74 -57.84
N ARG A 4 57.54 -25.12 -59.03
CA ARG A 4 56.52 -25.41 -60.10
C ARG A 4 55.06 -25.52 -59.58
N TRP A 5 53.97 -25.04 -60.22
CA TRP A 5 53.61 -24.27 -61.47
C TRP A 5 52.06 -23.98 -61.40
N LEU A 6 51.30 -23.15 -62.13
CA LEU A 6 51.37 -22.18 -63.28
C LEU A 6 50.20 -21.13 -63.06
N VAL A 7 50.16 -19.88 -63.59
CA VAL A 7 49.50 -19.35 -64.84
C VAL A 7 48.00 -19.73 -65.00
N SER A 8 47.03 -18.83 -65.29
CA SER A 8 47.06 -17.67 -66.22
C SER A 8 46.30 -16.38 -65.80
N CYS A 9 46.83 -15.24 -66.28
CA CYS A 9 46.23 -14.02 -66.87
C CYS A 9 44.68 -13.86 -66.97
N LEU A 10 44.08 -12.68 -66.72
CA LEU A 10 44.09 -11.43 -67.53
C LEU A 10 43.57 -11.61 -68.98
N GLY A 11 42.61 -10.83 -69.52
CA GLY A 11 41.78 -9.76 -68.93
C GLY A 11 41.11 -8.84 -70.00
N MET A 12 40.29 -7.89 -69.54
CA MET A 12 39.73 -6.70 -70.26
C MET A 12 38.67 -6.85 -71.40
N VAL A 13 37.54 -6.16 -71.18
CA VAL A 13 36.82 -5.20 -72.07
C VAL A 13 36.41 -5.63 -73.50
N GLY A 14 35.10 -5.50 -73.84
CA GLY A 14 34.65 -5.54 -75.24
C GLY A 14 33.14 -5.36 -75.53
N THR A 15 32.67 -4.10 -75.58
CA THR A 15 31.66 -3.57 -76.55
C THR A 15 30.19 -4.07 -76.55
N VAL A 16 29.27 -3.12 -76.68
CA VAL A 16 27.81 -3.30 -76.94
C VAL A 16 27.54 -3.45 -78.45
N ILE A 17 26.58 -4.29 -78.88
CA ILE A 17 25.62 -4.01 -80.00
C ILE A 17 24.59 -5.15 -80.26
N SER A 18 23.30 -4.77 -80.11
CA SER A 18 22.08 -5.17 -80.87
C SER A 18 21.51 -6.61 -80.99
N PHE A 19 20.18 -6.67 -80.78
CA PHE A 19 19.11 -7.22 -81.68
C PHE A 19 18.55 -8.66 -81.50
N GLN A 20 17.27 -8.78 -81.90
CA GLN A 20 16.44 -9.99 -82.11
C GLN A 20 15.83 -10.68 -80.85
N LEU A 21 14.56 -11.15 -80.81
CA LEU A 21 13.39 -10.98 -81.72
C LEU A 21 12.04 -11.32 -81.00
N PHE A 22 10.91 -10.98 -81.62
CA PHE A 22 9.52 -11.46 -81.38
C PHE A 22 8.90 -11.46 -79.96
N ALA A 23 7.94 -10.56 -79.76
CA ALA A 23 6.67 -10.86 -79.05
C ALA A 23 5.58 -9.88 -79.52
N ALA A 24 4.55 -10.37 -80.24
CA ALA A 24 3.38 -9.57 -80.63
C ALA A 24 2.17 -10.47 -80.91
N THR A 25 0.96 -9.95 -80.61
CA THR A 25 -0.36 -10.48 -81.01
C THR A 25 -0.66 -11.96 -80.70
N ALA A 26 -1.12 -12.22 -79.48
CA ALA A 26 -2.16 -13.21 -79.19
C ALA A 26 -2.98 -12.73 -77.98
N ALA A 27 -4.17 -12.19 -78.24
CA ALA A 27 -5.11 -11.76 -77.21
C ALA A 27 -6.49 -12.38 -77.51
N GLN A 28 -7.38 -12.40 -76.50
CA GLN A 28 -8.70 -13.04 -76.52
C GLN A 28 -8.66 -14.58 -76.50
N VAL A 29 -8.52 -15.13 -75.29
CA VAL A 29 -9.29 -16.31 -74.85
C VAL A 29 -10.12 -15.84 -73.64
N ASP A 30 -11.18 -16.59 -73.33
CA ASP A 30 -12.33 -16.17 -72.53
C ASP A 30 -12.04 -15.56 -71.15
N SER A 31 -12.95 -14.69 -70.71
CA SER A 31 -12.92 -14.03 -69.39
C SER A 31 -14.23 -14.22 -68.60
N SER A 32 -15.05 -15.21 -69.00
CA SER A 32 -16.36 -15.49 -68.40
C SER A 32 -16.37 -16.63 -67.36
N GLU A 33 -15.52 -17.66 -67.49
CA GLU A 33 -15.51 -18.81 -66.58
C GLU A 33 -14.86 -18.55 -65.21
N HIS A 34 -14.09 -17.48 -65.05
CA HIS A 34 -13.35 -17.19 -63.81
C HIS A 34 -14.15 -16.50 -62.69
N VAL A 35 -15.43 -16.16 -62.92
CA VAL A 35 -16.23 -15.34 -61.98
C VAL A 35 -17.04 -16.18 -60.97
N GLU A 36 -17.27 -17.48 -61.22
CA GLU A 36 -18.11 -18.33 -60.36
C GLU A 36 -17.34 -19.23 -59.35
N LEU A 37 -16.00 -19.10 -59.26
CA LEU A 37 -15.17 -19.97 -58.39
C LEU A 37 -14.54 -19.27 -57.16
N GLU A 38 -14.86 -17.99 -56.91
CA GLU A 38 -14.30 -17.22 -55.79
C GLU A 38 -15.30 -16.93 -54.65
N GLN A 39 -16.46 -17.61 -54.63
CA GLN A 39 -17.23 -17.78 -53.41
C GLN A 39 -16.59 -18.84 -52.51
N ALA A 40 -15.42 -18.50 -51.95
CA ALA A 40 -14.91 -19.18 -50.78
C ALA A 40 -15.96 -19.03 -49.66
N HIS A 41 -16.53 -20.13 -49.18
CA HIS A 41 -17.39 -20.13 -48.01
C HIS A 41 -16.58 -19.65 -46.81
N LYS A 42 -16.69 -18.36 -46.48
CA LYS A 42 -16.17 -17.85 -45.20
C LYS A 42 -16.81 -18.67 -44.08
N ARG A 43 -15.97 -19.17 -43.18
CA ARG A 43 -16.42 -19.77 -41.92
C ARG A 43 -17.26 -18.75 -41.14
N PRO A 44 -18.23 -19.19 -40.30
CA PRO A 44 -18.87 -18.28 -39.38
C PRO A 44 -17.83 -17.60 -38.49
N THR A 45 -18.10 -16.35 -38.15
CA THR A 45 -17.35 -15.60 -37.15
C THR A 45 -17.80 -16.01 -35.74
N VAL A 46 -16.83 -16.22 -34.86
CA VAL A 46 -17.04 -16.68 -33.49
C VAL A 46 -16.61 -15.58 -32.52
N ALA A 47 -17.56 -15.07 -31.74
CA ALA A 47 -17.27 -14.16 -30.64
C ALA A 47 -17.23 -14.90 -29.30
N VAL A 48 -16.35 -14.45 -28.41
CA VAL A 48 -16.36 -14.86 -27.00
C VAL A 48 -16.85 -13.67 -26.15
N VAL A 49 -17.81 -13.92 -25.26
CA VAL A 49 -18.41 -12.92 -24.37
C VAL A 49 -18.12 -13.33 -22.93
N LEU A 50 -17.35 -12.51 -22.21
CA LEU A 50 -16.84 -12.84 -20.88
C LEU A 50 -17.50 -11.98 -19.80
N ALA A 51 -18.27 -12.61 -18.91
CA ALA A 51 -19.05 -11.87 -17.90
C ALA A 51 -18.19 -11.30 -16.74
N GLY A 52 -18.71 -10.31 -16.04
CA GLY A 52 -18.09 -9.80 -14.81
C GLY A 52 -18.23 -10.73 -13.61
N GLY A 53 -17.29 -10.63 -12.65
CA GLY A 53 -17.30 -11.49 -11.45
C GLY A 53 -16.07 -11.51 -10.53
N GLY A 54 -15.12 -10.56 -10.63
CA GLY A 54 -13.92 -10.54 -9.78
C GLY A 54 -13.06 -11.82 -9.92
N ALA A 55 -12.56 -12.36 -8.82
CA ALA A 55 -11.71 -13.58 -8.77
C ALA A 55 -12.22 -14.75 -9.62
N LYS A 56 -13.56 -14.92 -9.70
CA LYS A 56 -14.21 -15.96 -10.52
C LYS A 56 -13.86 -15.87 -12.02
N GLY A 57 -13.43 -14.71 -12.51
CA GLY A 57 -12.99 -14.49 -13.89
C GLY A 57 -11.79 -15.33 -14.34
N ALA A 58 -11.08 -16.00 -13.43
CA ALA A 58 -10.11 -17.03 -13.80
C ALA A 58 -10.75 -18.18 -14.62
N ALA A 59 -12.05 -18.45 -14.45
CA ALA A 59 -12.79 -19.40 -15.28
C ALA A 59 -12.77 -19.05 -16.77
N HIS A 60 -12.74 -17.76 -17.13
CA HIS A 60 -12.66 -17.32 -18.52
C HIS A 60 -11.35 -17.77 -19.19
N ILE A 61 -10.25 -17.78 -18.43
CA ILE A 61 -8.94 -18.25 -18.89
C ILE A 61 -9.01 -19.76 -19.16
N GLY A 62 -9.70 -20.52 -18.30
CA GLY A 62 -9.96 -21.95 -18.50
C GLY A 62 -10.83 -22.26 -19.73
N VAL A 63 -11.87 -21.45 -19.97
CA VAL A 63 -12.67 -21.55 -21.20
C VAL A 63 -11.79 -21.26 -22.43
N LEU A 64 -11.04 -20.16 -22.43
CA LEU A 64 -10.13 -19.81 -23.54
C LEU A 64 -9.10 -20.91 -23.80
N LYS A 65 -8.55 -21.53 -22.75
CA LYS A 65 -7.64 -22.68 -22.84
C LYS A 65 -8.30 -23.87 -23.56
N ALA A 66 -9.54 -24.21 -23.19
CA ALA A 66 -10.30 -25.28 -23.85
C ALA A 66 -10.60 -24.96 -25.32
N LEU A 67 -10.88 -23.70 -25.67
CA LEU A 67 -11.11 -23.28 -27.06
C LEU A 67 -9.83 -23.36 -27.90
N GLU A 68 -8.68 -22.92 -27.35
CA GLU A 68 -7.38 -23.05 -28.04
C GLU A 68 -6.98 -24.52 -28.23
N GLU A 69 -7.25 -25.41 -27.27
CA GLU A 69 -7.04 -26.86 -27.39
C GLU A 69 -7.99 -27.54 -28.40
N MET A 70 -9.24 -27.07 -28.50
CA MET A 70 -10.21 -27.54 -29.51
C MET A 70 -10.01 -26.93 -30.90
N GLN A 71 -8.97 -26.11 -31.10
CA GLN A 71 -8.65 -25.45 -32.38
C GLN A 71 -9.78 -24.53 -32.88
N ILE A 72 -10.48 -23.87 -31.95
CA ILE A 72 -11.59 -22.96 -32.23
C ILE A 72 -11.05 -21.52 -32.34
N PRO A 73 -11.29 -20.82 -33.46
CA PRO A 73 -10.89 -19.43 -33.61
C PRO A 73 -11.77 -18.51 -32.77
N VAL A 74 -11.23 -17.36 -32.38
CA VAL A 74 -11.98 -16.27 -31.75
C VAL A 74 -11.74 -15.03 -32.62
N ASP A 75 -12.80 -14.53 -33.23
CA ASP A 75 -12.76 -13.39 -34.18
C ASP A 75 -13.11 -12.06 -33.52
N TYR A 76 -13.89 -12.13 -32.44
CA TYR A 76 -14.31 -10.98 -31.64
C TYR A 76 -14.27 -11.37 -30.17
N ILE A 77 -13.91 -10.45 -29.29
CA ILE A 77 -13.98 -10.70 -27.86
C ILE A 77 -14.53 -9.49 -27.11
N THR A 78 -15.47 -9.74 -26.20
CA THR A 78 -16.17 -8.69 -25.44
C THR A 78 -16.22 -9.09 -23.98
N GLY A 79 -16.24 -8.12 -23.08
CA GLY A 79 -16.41 -8.45 -21.68
C GLY A 79 -16.56 -7.26 -20.74
N THR A 80 -16.89 -7.60 -19.51
CA THR A 80 -17.18 -6.67 -18.42
C THR A 80 -16.36 -7.07 -17.19
N SER A 81 -15.83 -6.11 -16.41
CA SER A 81 -15.07 -6.37 -15.19
C SER A 81 -13.88 -7.32 -15.42
N MET A 82 -13.71 -8.38 -14.63
CA MET A 82 -12.65 -9.38 -14.87
C MET A 82 -12.76 -10.07 -16.26
N GLY A 83 -13.94 -10.11 -16.87
CA GLY A 83 -14.12 -10.54 -18.25
C GLY A 83 -13.59 -9.53 -19.28
N SER A 84 -13.71 -8.23 -19.00
CA SER A 84 -13.04 -7.16 -19.75
C SER A 84 -11.52 -7.34 -19.68
N TYR A 85 -10.97 -7.61 -18.49
CA TYR A 85 -9.53 -7.84 -18.29
C TYR A 85 -8.99 -9.05 -19.06
N VAL A 86 -9.57 -10.24 -18.84
CA VAL A 86 -9.14 -11.48 -19.52
C VAL A 86 -9.33 -11.35 -21.04
N GLY A 87 -10.42 -10.72 -21.47
CA GLY A 87 -10.69 -10.45 -22.88
C GLY A 87 -9.67 -9.51 -23.52
N GLY A 88 -9.33 -8.41 -22.83
CA GLY A 88 -8.34 -7.43 -23.28
C GLY A 88 -6.94 -8.04 -23.42
N LEU A 89 -6.48 -8.81 -22.44
CA LEU A 89 -5.19 -9.52 -22.54
C LEU A 89 -5.17 -10.50 -23.73
N TYR A 90 -6.24 -11.30 -23.91
CA TYR A 90 -6.33 -12.24 -25.01
C TYR A 90 -6.39 -11.53 -26.38
N ALA A 91 -7.04 -10.37 -26.46
CA ALA A 91 -7.08 -9.50 -27.64
C ALA A 91 -5.71 -8.95 -28.06
N THR A 92 -4.76 -8.75 -27.13
CA THR A 92 -3.37 -8.44 -27.49
C THR A 92 -2.65 -9.57 -28.25
N GLY A 93 -3.27 -10.76 -28.34
CA GLY A 93 -2.72 -11.94 -29.00
C GLY A 93 -1.97 -12.88 -28.05
N MET A 94 -2.20 -12.76 -26.74
CA MET A 94 -1.76 -13.76 -25.76
C MET A 94 -2.47 -15.10 -25.97
N SER A 95 -1.79 -16.20 -25.62
CA SER A 95 -2.43 -17.50 -25.42
C SER A 95 -3.04 -17.61 -24.03
N ALA A 96 -3.93 -18.58 -23.81
CA ALA A 96 -4.48 -18.84 -22.49
C ALA A 96 -3.40 -19.18 -21.45
N ASP A 97 -2.33 -19.89 -21.86
CA ASP A 97 -1.18 -20.24 -21.01
C ASP A 97 -0.41 -18.99 -20.50
N GLU A 98 -0.28 -17.96 -21.33
CA GLU A 98 0.36 -16.69 -20.92
C GLU A 98 -0.49 -15.98 -19.87
N ILE A 99 -1.82 -15.96 -20.04
CA ILE A 99 -2.75 -15.31 -19.11
C ILE A 99 -2.89 -16.12 -17.80
N GLU A 100 -2.89 -17.45 -17.87
CA GLU A 100 -2.91 -18.33 -16.68
C GLU A 100 -1.70 -18.05 -15.78
N SER A 101 -0.54 -17.73 -16.35
CA SER A 101 0.66 -17.42 -15.57
C SER A 101 0.49 -16.22 -14.63
N PHE A 102 -0.40 -15.27 -14.95
CA PHE A 102 -0.74 -14.13 -14.08
C PHE A 102 -1.63 -14.50 -12.88
N ILE A 103 -2.26 -15.68 -12.86
CA ILE A 103 -2.96 -16.18 -11.66
C ILE A 103 -1.96 -16.43 -10.53
N TYR A 104 -0.77 -16.94 -10.85
CA TYR A 104 0.22 -17.40 -9.87
C TYR A 104 1.37 -16.41 -9.62
N THR A 105 1.49 -15.35 -10.42
CA THR A 105 2.63 -14.39 -10.37
C THR A 105 2.25 -12.98 -9.96
N VAL A 106 0.96 -12.63 -9.96
CA VAL A 106 0.45 -11.32 -9.54
C VAL A 106 -0.18 -11.43 -8.15
N ASP A 107 0.17 -10.50 -7.24
CA ASP A 107 -0.44 -10.41 -5.91
C ASP A 107 -1.78 -9.65 -5.99
N TRP A 108 -2.79 -10.32 -6.53
CA TRP A 108 -4.14 -9.79 -6.75
C TRP A 108 -4.78 -9.18 -5.49
N ASN A 109 -4.42 -9.68 -4.30
CA ASN A 109 -4.90 -9.17 -3.02
C ASN A 109 -4.47 -7.72 -2.75
N ARG A 110 -3.42 -7.21 -3.42
CA ARG A 110 -3.00 -5.80 -3.35
C ARG A 110 -3.82 -4.88 -4.23
N GLY A 111 -4.47 -5.39 -5.27
CA GLY A 111 -5.20 -4.57 -6.26
C GLY A 111 -6.29 -3.70 -5.65
N TYR A 112 -6.91 -4.16 -4.57
CA TYR A 112 -7.94 -3.46 -3.78
C TYR A 112 -7.42 -2.92 -2.43
N ARG A 113 -6.09 -2.81 -2.25
CA ARG A 113 -5.44 -2.34 -1.01
C ARG A 113 -4.45 -1.21 -1.32
N ASP A 114 -4.95 -0.01 -1.59
CA ASP A 114 -4.16 1.15 -2.05
C ASP A 114 -3.42 1.95 -0.95
N ARG A 115 -3.43 1.49 0.30
CA ARG A 115 -2.67 2.14 1.38
C ARG A 115 -1.19 1.79 1.25
N VAL A 116 -0.32 2.81 1.23
CA VAL A 116 1.14 2.66 1.32
C VAL A 116 1.47 1.90 2.60
N ASN A 117 2.24 0.80 2.51
CA ASN A 117 2.64 0.03 3.70
C ASN A 117 3.42 0.93 4.66
N ARG A 118 3.21 0.78 5.97
CA ARG A 118 3.92 1.56 6.99
C ARG A 118 5.43 1.55 6.73
N SER A 119 6.01 0.38 6.51
CA SER A 119 7.44 0.14 6.25
C SER A 119 8.02 0.98 5.10
N ASP A 120 7.24 1.28 4.05
CA ASP A 120 7.66 2.07 2.88
C ASP A 120 7.69 3.60 3.15
N ARG A 121 7.08 4.08 4.23
CA ARG A 121 6.91 5.54 4.50
C ARG A 121 8.15 6.21 5.10
N ARG A 122 8.18 7.55 5.07
CA ARG A 122 9.21 8.39 5.73
C ARG A 122 9.19 8.15 7.25
N VAL A 123 10.36 8.16 7.90
CA VAL A 123 10.51 7.98 9.37
C VAL A 123 9.57 8.92 10.14
N ARG A 124 9.64 10.23 9.89
CA ARG A 124 8.76 11.24 10.53
C ARG A 124 7.27 11.15 10.21
N ASP A 125 6.86 10.29 9.28
CA ASP A 125 5.45 10.04 8.96
C ASP A 125 4.97 8.78 9.69
N LYS A 126 5.83 7.74 9.82
CA LYS A 126 5.60 6.57 10.69
C LYS A 126 5.35 6.98 12.14
N GLU A 127 6.30 7.73 12.72
CA GLU A 127 6.22 8.30 14.08
C GLU A 127 4.88 9.00 14.35
N TYR A 128 4.39 9.70 13.33
CA TYR A 128 3.18 10.50 13.39
C TYR A 128 1.92 9.63 13.34
N GLU A 129 1.90 8.62 12.47
CA GLU A 129 0.76 7.72 12.29
C GLU A 129 0.64 6.70 13.42
N ASP A 130 1.75 6.23 13.99
CA ASP A 130 1.73 5.37 15.17
C ASP A 130 1.18 6.11 16.41
N ARG A 131 1.37 7.43 16.47
CA ARG A 131 0.94 8.32 17.56
C ARG A 131 -0.50 8.83 17.36
N TYR A 132 -0.89 9.16 16.12
CA TYR A 132 -2.23 9.59 15.72
C TYR A 132 -2.89 8.56 14.78
N GLN A 133 -3.18 7.37 15.33
CA GLN A 133 -3.56 6.20 14.55
C GLN A 133 -4.93 6.28 13.87
N LEU A 134 -5.77 7.25 14.23
CA LEU A 134 -7.05 7.53 13.58
C LEU A 134 -6.82 8.35 12.30
N ASN A 135 -6.33 7.65 11.27
CA ASN A 135 -6.22 8.16 9.90
C ASN A 135 -7.62 8.26 9.27
N THR A 136 -8.25 9.43 9.37
CA THR A 136 -9.67 9.65 9.01
C THR A 136 -9.92 10.02 7.55
N ASP A 137 -8.87 10.14 6.72
CA ASP A 137 -8.94 10.71 5.36
C ASP A 137 -9.70 12.06 5.31
N LEU A 138 -9.56 12.86 6.37
CA LEU A 138 -10.10 14.22 6.48
C LEU A 138 -9.05 15.27 6.11
N GLY A 139 -9.54 16.32 5.46
CA GLY A 139 -8.76 17.38 4.87
C GLY A 139 -9.09 18.76 5.42
N LEU A 140 -8.12 19.67 5.37
CA LEU A 140 -8.28 21.08 5.74
C LEU A 140 -8.07 21.99 4.52
N GLY A 141 -9.18 22.40 3.93
CA GLY A 141 -9.24 23.51 2.98
C GLY A 141 -9.31 24.86 3.70
N TRP A 142 -9.40 25.95 2.95
CA TRP A 142 -9.34 27.30 3.53
C TRP A 142 -10.70 27.75 4.09
N GLY A 143 -11.01 27.26 5.30
CA GLY A 143 -12.29 27.48 5.99
C GLY A 143 -13.27 26.31 5.86
N GLU A 144 -12.86 25.19 5.27
CA GLU A 144 -13.68 23.99 5.07
C GLU A 144 -12.94 22.72 5.55
N ILE A 145 -13.70 21.75 6.03
CA ILE A 145 -13.21 20.37 6.23
C ILE A 145 -13.64 19.58 5.00
N LYS A 146 -12.67 18.98 4.31
CA LYS A 146 -12.90 18.08 3.19
C LYS A 146 -12.92 16.62 3.66
N ALA A 147 -13.57 15.76 2.90
CA ALA A 147 -13.55 14.32 3.11
C ALA A 147 -13.39 13.59 1.76
N ARG A 148 -12.79 12.42 1.83
CA ARG A 148 -12.57 11.50 0.71
C ARG A 148 -13.88 10.98 0.09
N LYS A 149 -13.86 10.70 -1.23
CA LYS A 149 -15.04 10.30 -2.02
C LYS A 149 -15.27 8.78 -2.18
N GLY A 150 -14.28 7.94 -1.89
CA GLY A 150 -14.34 6.48 -2.04
C GLY A 150 -13.43 5.76 -1.02
N VAL A 151 -13.45 4.42 -0.97
CA VAL A 151 -12.72 3.65 0.07
C VAL A 151 -11.25 3.41 -0.27
N VAL A 152 -10.93 3.22 -1.55
CA VAL A 152 -9.58 2.98 -2.09
C VAL A 152 -9.28 3.98 -3.23
N GLN A 153 -8.17 3.83 -3.96
CA GLN A 153 -7.71 4.80 -4.98
C GLN A 153 -7.55 4.22 -6.40
N GLY A 154 -7.41 2.91 -6.55
CA GLY A 154 -7.17 2.24 -7.83
C GLY A 154 -5.70 2.16 -8.28
N GLN A 155 -4.75 2.72 -7.51
CA GLN A 155 -3.34 2.79 -7.86
C GLN A 155 -2.70 1.41 -8.06
N ASN A 156 -2.95 0.47 -7.14
CA ASN A 156 -2.41 -0.90 -7.22
C ASN A 156 -3.13 -1.72 -8.29
N MET A 157 -4.42 -1.48 -8.55
CA MET A 157 -5.13 -2.12 -9.67
C MET A 157 -4.55 -1.66 -11.01
N LEU A 158 -4.41 -0.35 -11.23
CA LEU A 158 -3.77 0.19 -12.43
C LEU A 158 -2.38 -0.41 -12.66
N ARG A 159 -1.56 -0.52 -11.61
CA ARG A 159 -0.24 -1.15 -11.70
C ARG A 159 -0.32 -2.60 -12.20
N ILE A 160 -1.26 -3.41 -11.69
CA ILE A 160 -1.48 -4.79 -12.16
C ILE A 160 -1.85 -4.80 -13.66
N LEU A 161 -2.77 -3.93 -14.08
CA LEU A 161 -3.20 -3.80 -15.48
C LEU A 161 -2.05 -3.35 -16.41
N ARG A 162 -1.18 -2.45 -15.94
CA ARG A 162 0.02 -1.98 -16.67
C ARG A 162 1.13 -3.03 -16.76
N GLU A 163 1.40 -3.74 -15.67
CA GLU A 163 2.41 -4.81 -15.62
C GLU A 163 2.05 -6.00 -16.53
N THR A 164 0.77 -6.35 -16.64
CA THR A 164 0.29 -7.49 -17.44
C THR A 164 0.06 -7.16 -18.92
N THR A 165 -0.43 -5.96 -19.26
CA THR A 165 -0.54 -5.51 -20.67
C THR A 165 0.80 -5.15 -21.31
N GLY A 166 1.81 -4.83 -20.49
CA GLY A 166 3.09 -4.30 -20.97
C GLY A 166 2.98 -2.88 -21.53
N ASN A 167 2.07 -2.05 -21.00
CA ASN A 167 1.88 -0.64 -21.37
C ASN A 167 1.73 -0.41 -22.87
N LEU A 168 0.64 -0.90 -23.48
CA LEU A 168 0.33 -0.58 -24.87
C LEU A 168 0.11 0.93 -25.08
N SER A 169 0.67 1.46 -26.16
CA SER A 169 0.32 2.80 -26.69
C SER A 169 -1.17 2.86 -27.05
N PRO A 170 -1.78 4.06 -27.10
CA PRO A 170 -3.20 4.19 -27.38
C PRO A 170 -3.51 3.74 -28.82
N LEU A 171 -4.73 3.27 -29.02
CA LEU A 171 -5.23 2.75 -30.28
C LEU A 171 -6.40 3.59 -30.79
N ASP A 172 -6.38 3.94 -32.08
CA ASP A 172 -7.51 4.61 -32.76
C ASP A 172 -8.76 3.71 -32.80
N SER A 173 -8.58 2.38 -32.77
CA SER A 173 -9.62 1.38 -32.51
C SER A 173 -9.04 0.11 -31.90
N PHE A 174 -9.78 -0.52 -30.99
CA PHE A 174 -9.55 -1.88 -30.50
C PHE A 174 -9.83 -2.97 -31.56
N ASP A 175 -10.26 -2.60 -32.76
CA ASP A 175 -10.28 -3.47 -33.94
C ASP A 175 -8.87 -3.72 -34.53
N ASP A 176 -7.88 -2.87 -34.23
CA ASP A 176 -6.48 -3.04 -34.63
C ASP A 176 -5.67 -3.96 -33.67
N LEU A 177 -6.33 -4.53 -32.66
CA LEU A 177 -5.78 -5.58 -31.81
C LEU A 177 -5.65 -6.92 -32.57
N ALA A 178 -4.93 -7.88 -32.00
CA ALA A 178 -4.77 -9.20 -32.63
C ALA A 178 -6.06 -10.03 -32.68
N ILE A 179 -7.04 -9.66 -31.84
CA ILE A 179 -8.46 -10.00 -31.98
C ILE A 179 -9.25 -8.73 -31.64
N PRO A 180 -10.15 -8.23 -32.51
CA PRO A 180 -11.02 -7.09 -32.23
C PRO A 180 -11.77 -7.21 -30.90
N TYR A 181 -11.72 -6.16 -30.08
CA TYR A 181 -12.18 -6.17 -28.69
C TYR A 181 -13.13 -5.02 -28.33
N ARG A 182 -14.03 -5.25 -27.37
CA ARG A 182 -14.84 -4.19 -26.71
C ARG A 182 -14.89 -4.43 -25.19
N SER A 183 -14.63 -3.37 -24.43
CA SER A 183 -14.86 -3.34 -22.97
C SER A 183 -16.22 -2.70 -22.69
N VAL A 184 -16.92 -3.12 -21.64
CA VAL A 184 -18.20 -2.49 -21.24
C VAL A 184 -18.15 -1.97 -19.81
N ALA A 185 -18.56 -0.73 -19.63
CA ALA A 185 -18.62 -0.01 -18.37
C ALA A 185 -19.98 0.70 -18.21
N THR A 186 -20.27 1.24 -17.03
CA THR A 186 -21.48 2.03 -16.76
C THR A 186 -21.09 3.50 -16.52
N ASP A 187 -21.76 4.44 -17.18
CA ASP A 187 -21.69 5.86 -16.81
C ASP A 187 -22.45 6.09 -15.49
N ILE A 188 -21.77 6.46 -14.41
CA ILE A 188 -22.41 6.59 -13.07
C ILE A 188 -23.23 7.88 -12.91
N ILE A 189 -23.19 8.80 -13.87
CA ILE A 189 -23.93 10.06 -13.86
C ILE A 189 -25.25 9.92 -14.60
N GLU A 190 -25.23 9.42 -15.83
CA GLU A 190 -26.42 9.21 -16.66
C GLU A 190 -27.06 7.82 -16.47
N LEU A 191 -26.35 6.88 -15.85
CA LEU A 191 -26.75 5.47 -15.64
C LEU A 191 -26.97 4.68 -16.95
N GLU A 192 -26.16 4.99 -17.96
CA GLU A 192 -26.17 4.35 -19.28
C GLU A 192 -24.98 3.39 -19.48
N GLU A 193 -25.13 2.44 -20.39
CA GLU A 193 -24.04 1.58 -20.87
C GLU A 193 -23.02 2.39 -21.68
N VAL A 194 -21.73 2.12 -21.46
CA VAL A 194 -20.62 2.67 -22.25
C VAL A 194 -19.77 1.52 -22.78
N VAL A 195 -19.85 1.30 -24.09
CA VAL A 195 -18.97 0.39 -24.83
C VAL A 195 -17.70 1.15 -25.20
N ILE A 196 -16.55 0.74 -24.66
CA ILE A 196 -15.25 1.35 -24.90
C ILE A 196 -14.54 0.56 -26.01
N ASP A 197 -14.16 1.27 -27.08
CA ASP A 197 -13.63 0.68 -28.32
C ASP A 197 -12.35 1.30 -28.86
N HIS A 198 -11.73 2.24 -28.14
CA HIS A 198 -10.49 2.92 -28.51
C HIS A 198 -9.76 3.46 -27.27
N GLY A 199 -8.63 4.15 -27.48
CA GLY A 199 -7.82 4.74 -26.40
C GLY A 199 -6.82 3.73 -25.81
N HIS A 200 -6.56 3.81 -24.51
CA HIS A 200 -5.67 2.88 -23.81
C HIS A 200 -6.44 1.66 -23.31
N LEU A 201 -5.92 0.47 -23.61
CA LEU A 201 -6.50 -0.80 -23.14
C LEU A 201 -6.54 -0.90 -21.61
N VAL A 202 -5.57 -0.31 -20.92
CA VAL A 202 -5.51 -0.25 -19.44
C VAL A 202 -6.70 0.51 -18.87
N ASP A 203 -7.03 1.67 -19.43
CA ASP A 203 -8.12 2.53 -18.95
C ASP A 203 -9.49 1.90 -19.24
N ALA A 204 -9.64 1.27 -20.41
CA ALA A 204 -10.84 0.52 -20.76
C ALA A 204 -11.12 -0.66 -19.82
N MET A 205 -10.09 -1.34 -19.33
CA MET A 205 -10.21 -2.39 -18.30
C MET A 205 -10.43 -1.80 -16.91
N MET A 206 -9.71 -0.73 -16.54
CA MET A 206 -9.83 -0.08 -15.23
C MET A 206 -11.25 0.46 -15.01
N ALA A 207 -11.82 1.17 -15.98
CA ALA A 207 -13.20 1.64 -15.95
C ALA A 207 -14.19 0.48 -15.78
N SER A 208 -14.04 -0.58 -16.60
CA SER A 208 -14.90 -1.76 -16.57
C SER A 208 -14.78 -2.59 -15.28
N MET A 209 -13.65 -2.49 -14.55
CA MET A 209 -13.41 -3.15 -13.26
C MET A 209 -13.69 -2.25 -12.03
N SER A 210 -14.08 -0.98 -12.22
CA SER A 210 -14.24 -0.02 -11.11
C SER A 210 -15.54 -0.25 -10.33
N VAL A 211 -15.58 -1.33 -9.55
CA VAL A 211 -16.75 -1.78 -8.75
C VAL A 211 -17.15 -0.71 -7.72
N PRO A 212 -18.37 -0.16 -7.75
CA PRO A 212 -18.82 0.89 -6.84
C PRO A 212 -18.63 0.52 -5.36
N GLY A 213 -17.89 1.37 -4.63
CA GLY A 213 -17.59 1.20 -3.21
C GLY A 213 -16.32 0.37 -2.93
N ALA A 214 -15.89 -0.50 -3.85
CA ALA A 214 -14.64 -1.25 -3.77
C ALA A 214 -13.50 -0.61 -4.58
N LEU A 215 -13.81 0.22 -5.58
CA LEU A 215 -12.92 1.12 -6.33
C LEU A 215 -13.62 2.48 -6.54
N PRO A 216 -12.88 3.59 -6.77
CA PRO A 216 -13.47 4.85 -7.20
C PRO A 216 -13.92 4.77 -8.68
N PRO A 217 -14.91 5.58 -9.12
CA PRO A 217 -15.20 5.75 -10.54
C PRO A 217 -13.99 6.30 -11.30
N TYR A 218 -13.74 5.78 -12.50
CA TYR A 218 -12.61 6.14 -13.36
C TYR A 218 -13.08 7.05 -14.51
N GLU A 219 -12.36 8.12 -14.82
CA GLU A 219 -12.75 9.05 -15.89
C GLU A 219 -12.18 8.60 -17.24
N VAL A 220 -13.04 8.43 -18.26
CA VAL A 220 -12.65 8.13 -19.65
C VAL A 220 -13.50 9.00 -20.57
N ASP A 221 -12.86 9.71 -21.51
CA ASP A 221 -13.51 10.63 -22.47
C ASP A 221 -14.47 11.67 -21.83
N GLY A 222 -14.19 12.08 -20.59
CA GLY A 222 -15.01 13.02 -19.81
C GLY A 222 -16.27 12.40 -19.19
N ARG A 223 -16.40 11.06 -19.19
CA ARG A 223 -17.44 10.31 -18.48
C ARG A 223 -16.87 9.68 -17.21
N MET A 224 -17.64 9.72 -16.12
CA MET A 224 -17.30 8.97 -14.90
C MET A 224 -17.81 7.53 -15.03
N LEU A 225 -16.91 6.58 -15.22
CA LEU A 225 -17.24 5.19 -15.47
C LEU A 225 -17.05 4.32 -14.21
N VAL A 226 -17.93 3.33 -14.07
CA VAL A 226 -17.84 2.25 -13.06
C VAL A 226 -18.06 0.89 -13.74
N ASP A 227 -17.91 -0.19 -12.97
CA ASP A 227 -18.08 -1.56 -13.44
C ASP A 227 -19.37 -1.75 -14.27
N GLY A 228 -19.23 -2.33 -15.47
CA GLY A 228 -20.33 -2.51 -16.41
C GLY A 228 -21.40 -3.48 -15.95
N GLY A 229 -21.15 -4.28 -14.90
CA GLY A 229 -22.04 -5.35 -14.45
C GLY A 229 -23.47 -4.88 -14.15
N VAL A 230 -23.63 -3.64 -13.65
CA VAL A 230 -24.94 -3.08 -13.29
C VAL A 230 -25.80 -2.67 -14.49
N THR A 231 -25.22 -2.54 -15.69
CA THR A 231 -25.94 -2.26 -16.96
C THR A 231 -25.91 -3.45 -17.89
N ASN A 232 -24.73 -3.97 -18.21
CA ASN A 232 -24.52 -5.11 -19.11
C ASN A 232 -23.32 -5.96 -18.65
N ASN A 233 -23.60 -6.97 -17.81
CA ASN A 233 -22.57 -7.85 -17.27
C ASN A 233 -22.03 -8.86 -18.27
N MET A 234 -22.73 -9.15 -19.38
CA MET A 234 -22.38 -10.19 -20.35
C MET A 234 -22.78 -9.73 -21.76
N PRO A 235 -21.96 -8.91 -22.44
CA PRO A 235 -22.37 -8.12 -23.61
C PRO A 235 -22.52 -8.90 -24.92
N VAL A 236 -23.54 -9.77 -24.96
CA VAL A 236 -23.94 -10.61 -26.11
C VAL A 236 -24.41 -9.73 -27.28
N ASP A 237 -25.20 -8.71 -27.00
CA ASP A 237 -25.65 -7.71 -27.97
C ASP A 237 -24.50 -6.91 -28.61
N VAL A 238 -23.50 -6.47 -27.84
CA VAL A 238 -22.29 -5.80 -28.37
C VAL A 238 -21.54 -6.74 -29.31
N ALA A 239 -21.34 -8.01 -28.93
CA ALA A 239 -20.72 -9.01 -29.81
C ALA A 239 -21.55 -9.26 -31.09
N ARG A 240 -22.89 -9.19 -31.03
CA ARG A 240 -23.74 -9.20 -32.23
C ARG A 240 -23.58 -7.94 -33.07
N ALA A 241 -23.43 -6.77 -32.46
CA ALA A 241 -23.22 -5.50 -33.16
C ALA A 241 -21.86 -5.43 -33.89
N MET A 242 -20.82 -6.09 -33.34
CA MET A 242 -19.52 -6.29 -34.02
C MET A 242 -19.62 -7.20 -35.27
N GLY A 243 -20.72 -7.93 -35.43
CA GLY A 243 -21.00 -8.76 -36.61
C GLY A 243 -20.91 -10.28 -36.40
N ALA A 244 -20.79 -10.75 -35.16
CA ALA A 244 -20.61 -12.17 -34.86
C ALA A 244 -21.77 -13.07 -35.35
N ASP A 245 -21.45 -14.13 -36.11
CA ASP A 245 -22.40 -15.17 -36.55
C ASP A 245 -22.77 -16.11 -35.39
N ILE A 246 -21.80 -16.44 -34.55
CA ILE A 246 -21.87 -17.40 -33.43
C ILE A 246 -21.27 -16.75 -32.18
N ILE A 247 -21.94 -16.90 -31.03
CA ILE A 247 -21.45 -16.43 -29.73
C ILE A 247 -21.16 -17.63 -28.81
N ILE A 248 -20.05 -17.55 -28.08
CA ILE A 248 -19.73 -18.36 -26.91
C ILE A 248 -19.78 -17.43 -25.71
N ALA A 249 -20.85 -17.48 -24.92
CA ALA A 249 -21.06 -16.61 -23.77
C ALA A 249 -20.74 -17.34 -22.47
N VAL A 250 -19.98 -16.70 -21.57
CA VAL A 250 -19.48 -17.29 -20.32
C VAL A 250 -20.00 -16.51 -19.12
N ASP A 251 -20.96 -17.09 -18.41
CA ASP A 251 -21.57 -16.55 -17.19
C ASP A 251 -20.91 -17.15 -15.94
N ILE A 252 -20.41 -16.27 -15.07
CA ILE A 252 -19.74 -16.59 -13.79
C ILE A 252 -20.44 -15.92 -12.60
N SER A 253 -21.70 -15.54 -12.76
CA SER A 253 -22.54 -15.04 -11.67
C SER A 253 -22.76 -16.11 -10.60
N THR A 254 -22.91 -15.70 -9.35
CA THR A 254 -23.07 -16.62 -8.20
C THR A 254 -24.46 -16.49 -7.59
N ASN A 255 -25.04 -17.64 -7.21
CA ASN A 255 -26.36 -17.73 -6.60
C ASN A 255 -26.54 -16.72 -5.44
N TYR A 256 -27.78 -16.23 -5.27
CA TYR A 256 -28.13 -15.32 -4.19
C TYR A 256 -27.83 -15.87 -2.80
N LYS A 257 -27.42 -14.98 -1.89
CA LYS A 257 -27.03 -15.33 -0.52
C LYS A 257 -28.24 -15.80 0.28
N GLY A 258 -27.99 -16.75 1.19
CA GLY A 258 -29.00 -17.39 2.02
C GLY A 258 -29.45 -16.50 3.18
N LYS A 259 -30.54 -16.89 3.85
CA LYS A 259 -31.08 -16.14 5.00
C LYS A 259 -30.03 -15.93 6.11
N GLU A 260 -29.10 -16.87 6.26
CA GLU A 260 -28.13 -16.89 7.35
C GLU A 260 -26.97 -15.90 7.14
N ASP A 261 -26.79 -15.41 5.90
CA ASP A 261 -25.70 -14.50 5.50
C ASP A 261 -26.05 -13.01 5.74
N PHE A 262 -27.34 -12.68 5.89
CA PHE A 262 -27.84 -11.30 6.16
C PHE A 262 -27.60 -10.86 7.60
N THR A 263 -26.33 -10.85 8.01
CA THR A 263 -25.86 -10.47 9.36
C THR A 263 -25.57 -8.97 9.49
N THR A 264 -25.31 -8.27 8.38
CA THR A 264 -24.93 -6.84 8.36
C THR A 264 -25.77 -6.03 7.35
N PHE A 265 -25.71 -4.70 7.48
CA PHE A 265 -26.27 -3.79 6.47
C PHE A 265 -25.56 -3.93 5.10
N LEU A 266 -24.24 -4.17 5.12
CA LEU A 266 -23.44 -4.33 3.90
C LEU A 266 -23.85 -5.58 3.11
N ALA A 267 -24.12 -6.71 3.78
CA ALA A 267 -24.63 -7.92 3.14
C ALA A 267 -25.96 -7.70 2.38
N ALA A 268 -26.82 -6.79 2.87
CA ALA A 268 -28.05 -6.41 2.17
C ALA A 268 -27.79 -5.51 0.94
N ALA A 269 -26.75 -4.65 0.97
CA ALA A 269 -26.34 -3.83 -0.16
C ALA A 269 -25.65 -4.67 -1.26
N ASP A 270 -24.76 -5.58 -0.86
CA ASP A 270 -24.10 -6.56 -1.73
C ASP A 270 -25.11 -7.44 -2.48
N GLN A 271 -26.09 -8.03 -1.76
CA GLN A 271 -27.18 -8.78 -2.38
C GLN A 271 -27.98 -7.97 -3.42
N LEU A 272 -28.18 -6.67 -3.20
CA LEU A 272 -28.87 -5.79 -4.16
C LEU A 272 -27.99 -5.49 -5.38
N SER A 273 -26.67 -5.35 -5.20
CA SER A 273 -25.71 -5.23 -6.30
C SER A 273 -25.70 -6.50 -7.16
N ASN A 274 -25.53 -7.67 -6.54
CA ASN A 274 -25.54 -8.98 -7.21
C ASN A 274 -26.87 -9.23 -7.96
N TYR A 275 -28.01 -8.75 -7.45
CA TYR A 275 -29.29 -8.78 -8.17
C TYR A 275 -29.30 -7.96 -9.47
N LEU A 276 -28.69 -6.77 -9.49
CA LEU A 276 -28.58 -5.98 -10.73
C LEU A 276 -27.68 -6.68 -11.76
N VAL A 277 -26.55 -7.23 -11.30
CA VAL A 277 -25.57 -7.95 -12.13
C VAL A 277 -26.13 -9.26 -12.71
N GLN A 278 -26.83 -10.06 -11.91
CA GLN A 278 -27.52 -11.26 -12.41
C GLN A 278 -28.65 -10.91 -13.38
N ARG A 279 -29.39 -9.82 -13.13
CA ARG A 279 -30.47 -9.39 -14.03
C ARG A 279 -29.95 -8.97 -15.40
N SER A 280 -28.89 -8.17 -15.48
CA SER A 280 -28.30 -7.80 -16.77
C SER A 280 -27.75 -9.02 -17.51
N THR A 281 -27.13 -9.97 -16.79
CA THR A 281 -26.67 -11.26 -17.34
C THR A 281 -27.84 -12.08 -17.92
N GLN A 282 -28.97 -12.18 -17.20
CA GLN A 282 -30.15 -12.92 -17.68
C GLN A 282 -30.79 -12.24 -18.90
N GLU A 283 -30.94 -10.92 -18.88
CA GLU A 283 -31.53 -10.17 -20.00
C GLU A 283 -30.70 -10.33 -21.29
N GLN A 284 -29.38 -10.47 -21.18
CA GLN A 284 -28.50 -10.82 -22.31
C GLN A 284 -28.58 -12.30 -22.71
N ALA A 285 -28.63 -13.23 -21.75
CA ALA A 285 -28.76 -14.66 -22.02
C ALA A 285 -30.05 -15.00 -22.79
N GLU A 286 -31.14 -14.28 -22.54
CA GLU A 286 -32.41 -14.41 -23.28
C GLU A 286 -32.32 -13.94 -24.75
N THR A 287 -31.22 -13.32 -25.19
CA THR A 287 -30.97 -12.92 -26.60
C THR A 287 -30.20 -13.96 -27.43
N LEU A 288 -29.64 -14.99 -26.78
CA LEU A 288 -28.86 -16.05 -27.43
C LEU A 288 -29.73 -16.88 -28.40
N LYS A 289 -29.12 -17.35 -29.48
CA LYS A 289 -29.78 -18.11 -30.56
C LYS A 289 -29.48 -19.60 -30.46
N ASP A 290 -30.28 -20.44 -31.12
CA ASP A 290 -30.10 -21.90 -31.27
C ASP A 290 -28.70 -22.36 -31.77
N ASN A 291 -27.88 -21.43 -32.28
CA ASN A 291 -26.54 -21.67 -32.81
C ASN A 291 -25.40 -21.09 -31.97
N ASP A 292 -25.71 -20.47 -30.82
CA ASP A 292 -24.75 -19.99 -29.83
C ASP A 292 -24.49 -21.06 -28.76
N VAL A 293 -23.45 -20.87 -27.94
CA VAL A 293 -23.11 -21.73 -26.81
C VAL A 293 -23.07 -20.90 -25.53
N PHE A 294 -23.83 -21.32 -24.52
CA PHE A 294 -23.86 -20.71 -23.20
C PHE A 294 -23.12 -21.59 -22.19
N LEU A 295 -22.05 -21.06 -21.60
CA LEU A 295 -21.19 -21.76 -20.64
C LEU A 295 -21.40 -21.15 -19.24
N GLN A 296 -21.72 -22.01 -18.28
CA GLN A 296 -21.87 -21.63 -16.86
C GLN A 296 -20.90 -22.47 -16.00
N PRO A 297 -19.66 -21.99 -15.75
CA PRO A 297 -18.70 -22.67 -14.88
C PRO A 297 -19.18 -22.75 -13.42
N ASP A 298 -19.11 -23.94 -12.81
CA ASP A 298 -19.43 -24.12 -11.39
C ASP A 298 -18.30 -23.60 -10.49
N VAL A 299 -18.31 -22.29 -10.29
CA VAL A 299 -17.44 -21.55 -9.35
C VAL A 299 -17.98 -21.58 -7.90
N GLY A 300 -19.01 -22.39 -7.62
CA GLY A 300 -19.53 -22.67 -6.28
C GLY A 300 -20.04 -21.45 -5.52
N GLN A 301 -19.43 -21.18 -4.37
CA GLN A 301 -19.73 -20.04 -3.48
C GLN A 301 -18.47 -19.17 -3.29
N MET A 302 -17.77 -18.90 -4.40
CA MET A 302 -16.61 -18.00 -4.42
C MET A 302 -17.07 -16.54 -4.42
N GLU A 303 -16.58 -15.76 -3.46
CA GLU A 303 -16.81 -14.31 -3.42
C GLU A 303 -15.91 -13.58 -4.44
N THR A 304 -16.24 -12.34 -4.79
CA THR A 304 -15.54 -11.59 -5.86
C THR A 304 -14.09 -11.24 -5.52
N THR A 305 -13.69 -11.28 -4.25
CA THR A 305 -12.36 -10.92 -3.74
C THR A 305 -11.50 -12.10 -3.29
N GLU A 306 -11.97 -13.34 -3.44
CA GLU A 306 -11.22 -14.56 -3.03
C GLU A 306 -10.20 -14.98 -4.08
N PHE A 307 -9.19 -14.12 -4.32
CA PHE A 307 -8.19 -14.32 -5.37
C PHE A 307 -7.29 -15.55 -5.12
N ASP A 308 -7.16 -16.01 -3.88
CA ASP A 308 -6.49 -17.26 -3.52
C ASP A 308 -7.17 -18.49 -4.15
N LYS A 309 -8.47 -18.41 -4.46
CA LYS A 309 -9.25 -19.49 -5.07
C LYS A 309 -9.27 -19.46 -6.60
N MET A 310 -8.66 -18.46 -7.26
CA MET A 310 -8.62 -18.35 -8.74
C MET A 310 -8.25 -19.65 -9.48
N PRO A 311 -7.28 -20.48 -9.04
CA PRO A 311 -6.96 -21.75 -9.70
C PRO A 311 -8.13 -22.75 -9.74
N SER A 312 -9.05 -22.69 -8.78
CA SER A 312 -10.26 -23.54 -8.77
C SER A 312 -11.34 -23.05 -9.75
N ALA A 313 -11.47 -21.73 -9.94
CA ALA A 313 -12.35 -21.16 -10.96
C ALA A 313 -11.82 -21.46 -12.38
N TYR A 314 -10.51 -21.39 -12.60
CA TYR A 314 -9.87 -21.79 -13.85
C TYR A 314 -10.25 -23.22 -14.28
N GLU A 315 -10.09 -24.21 -13.39
CA GLU A 315 -10.45 -25.60 -13.66
C GLU A 315 -11.96 -25.74 -13.96
N ALA A 316 -12.82 -25.04 -13.21
CA ALA A 316 -14.27 -25.05 -13.45
C ALA A 316 -14.64 -24.53 -14.85
N GLY A 317 -13.96 -23.49 -15.34
CA GLY A 317 -14.16 -22.96 -16.69
C GLY A 317 -13.69 -23.90 -17.79
N TYR A 318 -12.51 -24.52 -17.60
CA TYR A 318 -11.93 -25.50 -18.51
C TYR A 318 -12.83 -26.75 -18.66
N GLU A 319 -13.36 -27.28 -17.55
CA GLU A 319 -14.29 -28.42 -17.58
C GLU A 319 -15.69 -28.04 -18.08
N ALA A 320 -16.19 -26.82 -17.84
CA ALA A 320 -17.47 -26.36 -18.42
C ALA A 320 -17.42 -26.29 -19.95
N ALA A 321 -16.31 -25.81 -20.53
CA ALA A 321 -16.09 -25.83 -21.97
C ALA A 321 -15.97 -27.27 -22.51
N LYS A 322 -15.24 -28.17 -21.82
CA LYS A 322 -15.16 -29.60 -22.20
C LYS A 322 -16.51 -30.30 -22.21
N GLN A 323 -17.41 -29.99 -21.27
CA GLN A 323 -18.77 -30.55 -21.25
C GLN A 323 -19.55 -30.20 -22.52
N HIS A 324 -19.30 -29.02 -23.10
CA HIS A 324 -19.88 -28.54 -24.36
C HIS A 324 -19.05 -28.88 -25.61
N SER A 325 -18.01 -29.72 -25.48
CA SER A 325 -17.11 -30.08 -26.60
C SER A 325 -17.82 -30.65 -27.83
N VAL A 326 -18.95 -31.34 -27.68
CA VAL A 326 -19.77 -31.85 -28.82
C VAL A 326 -20.42 -30.72 -29.62
N GLU A 327 -20.58 -29.54 -29.02
CA GLU A 327 -21.18 -28.36 -29.65
C GLU A 327 -20.09 -27.42 -30.16
N LEU A 328 -19.09 -27.15 -29.32
CA LEU A 328 -17.92 -26.34 -29.64
C LEU A 328 -17.07 -26.94 -30.77
N SER A 329 -16.92 -28.26 -30.86
CA SER A 329 -16.17 -28.90 -31.96
C SER A 329 -16.77 -28.69 -33.36
N LYS A 330 -18.02 -28.22 -33.47
CA LYS A 330 -18.62 -27.77 -34.74
C LYS A 330 -17.94 -26.50 -35.30
N LEU A 331 -17.23 -25.76 -34.43
CA LEU A 331 -16.50 -24.52 -34.73
C LEU A 331 -14.99 -24.75 -34.94
N SER A 332 -14.52 -25.98 -34.70
CA SER A 332 -13.11 -26.36 -34.78
C SER A 332 -12.61 -26.27 -36.22
N LEU A 333 -11.42 -25.70 -36.40
CA LEU A 333 -10.76 -25.58 -37.69
C LEU A 333 -9.91 -26.81 -38.02
N SER A 334 -9.59 -26.98 -39.31
CA SER A 334 -8.54 -27.95 -39.67
C SER A 334 -7.19 -27.49 -39.10
N ASN A 335 -6.29 -28.44 -38.87
CA ASN A 335 -4.94 -28.15 -38.38
C ASN A 335 -4.19 -27.12 -39.26
N ALA A 336 -4.47 -27.05 -40.56
CA ALA A 336 -3.84 -26.05 -41.43
C ALA A 336 -4.47 -24.66 -41.25
N ASP A 337 -5.80 -24.57 -41.24
CA ASP A 337 -6.51 -23.30 -41.12
C ASP A 337 -6.33 -22.67 -39.73
N TYR A 338 -6.26 -23.49 -38.68
CA TYR A 338 -5.97 -23.03 -37.32
C TYR A 338 -4.53 -22.52 -37.18
N GLN A 339 -3.55 -23.15 -37.84
CA GLN A 339 -2.19 -22.62 -37.84
C GLN A 339 -2.10 -21.29 -38.58
N HIS A 340 -2.82 -21.09 -39.69
CA HIS A 340 -2.88 -19.77 -40.35
C HIS A 340 -3.57 -18.71 -39.48
N TYR A 341 -4.65 -19.04 -38.76
CA TYR A 341 -5.26 -18.15 -37.77
C TYR A 341 -4.25 -17.75 -36.66
N ILE A 342 -3.46 -18.70 -36.15
CA ILE A 342 -2.40 -18.41 -35.18
C ILE A 342 -1.26 -17.58 -35.80
N GLU A 343 -0.86 -17.83 -37.04
CA GLU A 343 0.15 -17.04 -37.76
C GLU A 343 -0.30 -15.57 -37.91
N ASP A 344 -1.58 -15.32 -38.25
CA ASP A 344 -2.13 -13.97 -38.34
C ASP A 344 -2.32 -13.31 -36.96
N LYS A 345 -2.83 -14.01 -35.93
CA LYS A 345 -2.89 -13.53 -34.52
C LYS A 345 -1.49 -13.10 -34.04
N GLN A 346 -0.46 -13.90 -34.31
CA GLN A 346 0.93 -13.60 -33.95
C GLN A 346 1.60 -12.55 -34.83
N LYS A 347 1.12 -12.32 -36.05
CA LYS A 347 1.57 -11.24 -36.94
C LYS A 347 1.02 -9.89 -36.47
N ALA A 348 -0.27 -9.82 -36.14
CA ALA A 348 -0.90 -8.63 -35.56
C ALA A 348 -0.26 -8.26 -34.20
N ARG A 349 -0.08 -9.23 -33.30
CA ARG A 349 0.63 -9.03 -32.02
C ARG A 349 2.03 -8.42 -32.15
N ARG A 350 2.74 -8.67 -33.25
CA ARG A 350 4.08 -8.09 -33.53
C ARG A 350 4.03 -6.66 -34.08
N GLN A 351 2.85 -6.16 -34.44
CA GLN A 351 2.64 -4.77 -34.89
C GLN A 351 2.24 -3.86 -33.72
N LEU A 352 1.75 -4.44 -32.60
CA LEU A 352 1.40 -3.70 -31.39
C LEU A 352 2.62 -3.00 -30.77
N LYS A 353 2.46 -1.71 -30.48
CA LYS A 353 3.51 -0.88 -29.85
C LYS A 353 3.37 -0.92 -28.33
N HIS A 354 4.36 -1.52 -27.67
CA HIS A 354 4.48 -1.52 -26.21
C HIS A 354 5.47 -0.44 -25.74
N GLY A 355 5.06 0.35 -24.75
CA GLY A 355 5.88 1.39 -24.11
C GLY A 355 7.12 0.85 -23.44
N ASP A 356 7.04 -0.33 -22.81
CA ASP A 356 8.16 -1.00 -22.12
C ASP A 356 9.35 -1.38 -23.03
N LYS A 357 9.16 -1.30 -24.36
CA LYS A 357 10.14 -1.57 -25.42
C LYS A 357 10.47 -0.32 -26.25
N THR A 358 9.76 0.79 -26.02
CA THR A 358 9.88 2.06 -26.77
C THR A 358 10.94 2.96 -26.12
N VAL A 359 11.72 3.68 -26.93
CA VAL A 359 12.64 4.71 -26.43
C VAL A 359 11.83 5.96 -26.13
N VAL A 360 11.92 6.46 -24.89
CA VAL A 360 11.19 7.67 -24.48
C VAL A 360 12.08 8.88 -24.81
N ASP A 361 11.69 9.65 -25.82
CA ASP A 361 12.37 10.89 -26.24
C ASP A 361 12.17 12.01 -25.20
N LYS A 362 11.00 12.03 -24.55
CA LYS A 362 10.58 13.08 -23.61
C LYS A 362 9.71 12.53 -22.50
N VAL A 363 9.95 12.98 -21.26
CA VAL A 363 9.03 12.75 -20.13
C VAL A 363 8.26 14.05 -19.90
N VAL A 364 6.95 13.95 -19.73
CA VAL A 364 6.04 15.06 -19.41
C VAL A 364 5.38 14.76 -18.07
N ILE A 365 5.28 15.76 -17.20
CA ILE A 365 4.56 15.64 -15.92
C ILE A 365 3.39 16.62 -15.98
N ASN A 366 2.17 16.09 -16.00
CA ASN A 366 0.94 16.87 -15.86
C ASN A 366 0.65 16.99 -14.36
N ASN A 367 1.05 18.12 -13.80
CA ASN A 367 0.97 18.39 -12.37
C ASN A 367 -0.37 19.04 -12.00
N ASN A 368 -1.31 18.25 -11.48
CA ASN A 368 -2.62 18.71 -11.02
C ASN A 368 -2.63 19.00 -9.51
N THR A 369 -1.48 19.36 -8.93
CA THR A 369 -1.26 19.50 -7.49
C THR A 369 -0.71 20.87 -7.09
N HIS A 370 -0.71 21.17 -5.79
CA HIS A 370 0.00 22.35 -5.26
C HIS A 370 1.53 22.17 -5.16
N TYR A 371 2.05 20.94 -5.30
CA TYR A 371 3.49 20.66 -5.21
C TYR A 371 4.24 21.23 -6.42
N SER A 372 5.45 21.75 -6.22
CA SER A 372 6.26 22.23 -7.36
C SER A 372 6.68 21.12 -8.34
N ASP A 373 6.62 21.38 -9.65
CA ASP A 373 7.01 20.43 -10.72
C ASP A 373 8.38 19.80 -10.44
N LYS A 374 9.34 20.62 -10.00
CA LYS A 374 10.71 20.23 -9.67
C LYS A 374 10.78 19.19 -8.56
N LEU A 375 9.84 19.17 -7.62
CA LEU A 375 9.74 18.10 -6.61
C LEU A 375 9.32 16.79 -7.26
N LEU A 376 8.31 16.81 -8.12
CA LEU A 376 7.83 15.64 -8.86
C LEU A 376 8.93 15.10 -9.80
N GLU A 377 9.60 15.97 -10.58
CA GLU A 377 10.76 15.64 -11.42
C GLU A 377 11.87 14.92 -10.63
N ASN A 378 12.29 15.48 -9.49
CA ASN A 378 13.39 14.93 -8.67
C ASN A 378 12.98 13.66 -7.91
N ARG A 379 11.67 13.44 -7.70
CA ARG A 379 11.15 12.26 -7.01
C ARG A 379 10.96 11.09 -7.95
N LEU A 380 10.31 11.32 -9.10
CA LEU A 380 10.18 10.36 -10.19
C LEU A 380 11.56 10.00 -10.75
N ASN A 381 12.44 10.99 -10.97
CA ASN A 381 13.79 10.82 -11.54
C ASN A 381 13.79 9.93 -12.80
N LEU A 382 12.76 10.09 -13.64
CA LEU A 382 12.69 9.44 -14.95
C LEU A 382 13.58 10.23 -15.93
N HIS A 383 14.28 9.51 -16.81
CA HIS A 383 15.24 10.10 -17.74
C HIS A 383 14.93 9.63 -19.15
N SER A 384 14.73 10.58 -20.06
CA SER A 384 14.54 10.33 -21.49
C SER A 384 15.85 9.98 -22.22
N GLY A 385 15.75 9.62 -23.49
CA GLY A 385 16.84 9.11 -24.31
C GLY A 385 17.16 7.62 -24.09
N LYS A 386 16.25 6.88 -23.43
CA LYS A 386 16.38 5.42 -23.20
C LYS A 386 15.01 4.73 -23.19
N VAL A 387 15.02 3.41 -23.28
CA VAL A 387 13.84 2.58 -22.98
C VAL A 387 13.59 2.60 -21.47
N LEU A 388 12.37 2.95 -21.05
CA LEU A 388 11.91 2.89 -19.67
C LEU A 388 11.06 1.63 -19.50
N LYS A 389 11.49 0.71 -18.62
CA LYS A 389 10.72 -0.51 -18.33
C LYS A 389 9.53 -0.18 -17.42
N THR A 390 8.42 -0.90 -17.56
CA THR A 390 7.29 -0.84 -16.62
C THR A 390 7.74 -0.92 -15.17
N SER A 391 8.58 -1.89 -14.81
CA SER A 391 9.10 -2.05 -13.44
C SER A 391 10.08 -0.96 -12.98
N GLU A 392 10.64 -0.15 -13.89
CA GLU A 392 11.36 1.08 -13.51
C GLU A 392 10.36 2.21 -13.22
N ILE A 393 9.35 2.38 -14.07
CA ILE A 393 8.32 3.43 -13.92
C ILE A 393 7.46 3.18 -12.68
N GLU A 394 6.96 1.96 -12.49
CA GLU A 394 6.14 1.59 -11.31
C GLU A 394 6.91 1.77 -10.00
N ALA A 395 8.22 1.50 -9.96
CA ALA A 395 9.05 1.79 -8.79
C ALA A 395 9.16 3.30 -8.51
N LYS A 396 9.05 4.15 -9.53
CA LYS A 396 9.09 5.62 -9.43
C LYS A 396 7.74 6.26 -9.14
N VAL A 397 6.67 5.67 -9.66
CA VAL A 397 5.29 5.92 -9.23
C VAL A 397 5.16 5.56 -7.74
N GLN A 398 5.66 4.40 -7.31
CA GLN A 398 5.67 4.00 -5.90
C GLN A 398 6.53 4.94 -5.03
N ASP A 399 7.74 5.31 -5.46
CA ASP A 399 8.58 6.29 -4.75
C ASP A 399 7.83 7.63 -4.52
N LEU A 400 6.99 8.07 -5.46
CA LEU A 400 6.19 9.29 -5.36
C LEU A 400 4.93 9.08 -4.49
N TYR A 401 4.16 8.03 -4.77
CA TYR A 401 2.92 7.67 -4.08
C TYR A 401 3.17 7.36 -2.59
N ALA A 402 4.36 6.87 -2.23
CA ALA A 402 4.81 6.67 -0.85
C ALA A 402 4.94 7.96 -0.01
N LEU A 403 4.77 9.15 -0.60
CA LEU A 403 4.56 10.39 0.16
C LEU A 403 3.14 10.48 0.76
N ASP A 404 2.18 9.70 0.26
CA ASP A 404 0.79 9.64 0.73
C ASP A 404 0.06 11.00 0.66
N ARG A 405 0.25 11.73 -0.45
CA ARG A 405 -0.35 13.05 -0.74
C ARG A 405 -1.16 13.09 -2.03
N PHE A 406 -1.03 12.07 -2.88
CA PHE A 406 -1.67 11.96 -4.19
C PHE A 406 -2.89 11.04 -4.11
N GLU A 407 -3.94 11.33 -4.89
CA GLU A 407 -5.07 10.41 -5.06
C GLU A 407 -4.69 9.34 -6.09
N LEU A 408 -4.10 9.76 -7.20
CA LEU A 408 -3.70 8.90 -8.30
C LEU A 408 -2.43 9.43 -8.98
N VAL A 409 -1.60 8.50 -9.46
CA VAL A 409 -0.45 8.77 -10.33
C VAL A 409 -0.57 7.82 -11.52
N THR A 410 -1.05 8.35 -12.65
CA THR A 410 -1.15 7.60 -13.91
C THR A 410 0.06 7.87 -14.78
N TYR A 411 0.29 7.00 -15.77
CA TYR A 411 1.22 7.29 -16.84
C TYR A 411 0.81 6.54 -18.12
N GLU A 412 1.08 7.20 -19.25
CA GLU A 412 0.71 6.77 -20.59
C GLU A 412 1.88 6.97 -21.57
N PHE A 413 1.94 6.13 -22.62
CA PHE A 413 2.96 6.19 -23.67
C PHE A 413 2.36 6.65 -24.99
N GLU A 414 2.57 7.93 -25.33
CA GLU A 414 1.98 8.61 -26.48
C GLU A 414 3.03 8.90 -27.57
N ASN A 415 2.59 9.05 -28.82
CA ASN A 415 3.42 9.66 -29.87
C ASN A 415 2.85 11.02 -30.24
N VAL A 416 3.60 12.10 -29.95
CA VAL A 416 3.14 13.48 -30.13
C VAL A 416 4.14 14.22 -31.01
N ASP A 417 3.65 14.76 -32.14
CA ASP A 417 4.46 15.37 -33.22
C ASP A 417 5.60 14.48 -33.77
N GLY A 418 5.53 13.16 -33.53
CA GLY A 418 6.54 12.18 -33.94
C GLY A 418 7.55 11.81 -32.84
N GLU A 419 7.58 12.52 -31.71
CA GLU A 419 8.37 12.16 -30.52
C GLU A 419 7.61 11.14 -29.66
N ASP A 420 8.30 10.11 -29.16
CA ASP A 420 7.71 9.14 -28.23
C ASP A 420 7.83 9.64 -26.78
N GLN A 421 6.68 9.94 -26.16
CA GLN A 421 6.61 10.63 -24.88
C GLN A 421 6.00 9.74 -23.80
N LEU A 422 6.56 9.84 -22.58
CA LEU A 422 5.96 9.29 -21.38
C LEU A 422 5.28 10.43 -20.63
N THR A 423 3.96 10.47 -20.70
CA THR A 423 3.12 11.42 -19.96
C THR A 423 2.82 10.81 -18.59
N VAL A 424 3.04 11.56 -17.52
CA VAL A 424 2.76 11.16 -16.13
C VAL A 424 1.78 12.16 -15.53
N ASN A 425 0.56 11.75 -15.25
CA ASN A 425 -0.44 12.59 -14.56
C ASN A 425 -0.29 12.38 -13.06
N VAL A 426 -0.24 13.48 -12.31
CA VAL A 426 -0.09 13.46 -10.84
C VAL A 426 -1.25 14.24 -10.24
N ASP A 427 -2.21 13.52 -9.67
CA ASP A 427 -3.42 14.08 -9.08
C ASP A 427 -3.33 14.10 -7.56
N GLU A 428 -3.60 15.26 -6.96
CA GLU A 428 -3.58 15.42 -5.51
C GLU A 428 -4.78 14.73 -4.87
N LYS A 429 -4.65 14.28 -3.62
CA LYS A 429 -5.82 13.92 -2.79
C LYS A 429 -6.83 15.05 -2.86
N SER A 430 -8.06 14.75 -3.27
CA SER A 430 -9.15 15.74 -3.38
C SER A 430 -9.50 16.39 -2.05
N TRP A 431 -9.13 15.76 -0.93
CA TRP A 431 -9.19 16.32 0.43
C TRP A 431 -7.91 17.09 0.87
N GLY A 432 -6.84 17.10 0.08
CA GLY A 432 -5.63 17.92 0.31
C GLY A 432 -5.88 19.43 0.26
N PRO A 433 -4.86 20.26 0.58
CA PRO A 433 -3.45 19.90 0.74
C PRO A 433 -2.99 19.59 2.18
N ASN A 434 -3.88 19.80 3.16
CA ASN A 434 -3.58 19.68 4.59
C ASN A 434 -4.47 18.60 5.20
N TYR A 435 -3.98 17.86 6.20
CA TYR A 435 -4.61 16.61 6.68
C TYR A 435 -4.88 16.62 8.18
N LEU A 436 -5.97 15.97 8.61
CA LEU A 436 -6.34 15.79 10.02
C LEU A 436 -6.32 14.30 10.44
N ASN A 437 -5.51 13.99 11.43
CA ASN A 437 -5.55 12.71 12.15
C ASN A 437 -5.89 12.93 13.62
N PHE A 438 -6.36 11.86 14.27
CA PHE A 438 -6.73 11.89 15.68
C PHE A 438 -6.03 10.76 16.45
N ARG A 439 -5.95 10.94 17.77
CA ARG A 439 -5.44 9.95 18.71
C ARG A 439 -6.55 9.60 19.69
N PHE A 440 -6.71 8.31 19.97
CA PHE A 440 -7.43 7.82 21.14
C PHE A 440 -6.56 6.76 21.81
N PHE A 441 -6.34 6.89 23.12
CA PHE A 441 -5.60 5.93 23.92
C PHE A 441 -6.26 5.77 25.28
N LEU A 442 -6.33 4.53 25.75
CA LEU A 442 -6.71 4.14 27.10
C LEU A 442 -5.89 2.92 27.52
N GLU A 443 -5.33 2.94 28.73
CA GLU A 443 -4.80 1.79 29.44
C GLU A 443 -5.32 1.83 30.88
N ASP A 444 -5.91 0.73 31.34
CA ASP A 444 -6.47 0.58 32.68
C ASP A 444 -5.97 -0.73 33.29
N ASP A 445 -5.46 -0.68 34.52
CA ASP A 445 -4.91 -1.82 35.26
C ASP A 445 -5.86 -2.36 36.36
N PHE A 446 -7.10 -1.83 36.40
CA PHE A 446 -8.16 -2.06 37.37
C PHE A 446 -7.76 -1.92 38.86
N SER A 447 -6.61 -1.30 39.15
CA SER A 447 -6.01 -1.25 40.49
C SER A 447 -5.48 0.12 40.88
N THR A 448 -5.01 0.93 39.91
CA THR A 448 -4.51 2.30 40.12
C THR A 448 -5.31 3.34 39.31
N THR A 449 -4.65 4.20 38.53
CA THR A 449 -5.26 5.29 37.77
C THR A 449 -5.19 5.04 36.27
N SER A 450 -6.33 4.99 35.60
CA SER A 450 -6.45 4.83 34.15
C SER A 450 -5.64 5.91 33.40
N GLN A 451 -4.78 5.47 32.49
CA GLN A 451 -3.99 6.31 31.61
C GLN A 451 -4.75 6.54 30.31
N TYR A 452 -5.05 7.79 29.95
CA TYR A 452 -5.80 8.09 28.72
C TYR A 452 -5.27 9.31 28.00
N SER A 453 -5.46 9.35 26.67
CA SER A 453 -5.12 10.48 25.81
C SER A 453 -6.08 10.58 24.63
N ILE A 454 -6.58 11.78 24.37
CA ILE A 454 -7.31 12.15 23.17
C ILE A 454 -6.52 13.25 22.48
N GLY A 455 -6.26 13.09 21.19
CA GLY A 455 -5.45 14.03 20.43
C GLY A 455 -5.99 14.34 19.05
N VAL A 456 -5.54 15.47 18.52
CA VAL A 456 -5.72 15.89 17.13
C VAL A 456 -4.40 16.45 16.60
N SER A 457 -4.13 16.21 15.33
CA SER A 457 -3.05 16.87 14.62
C SER A 457 -3.52 17.37 13.26
N ALA A 458 -3.02 18.54 12.88
CA ALA A 458 -3.06 19.05 11.52
C ALA A 458 -1.65 19.03 10.91
N ASN A 459 -1.49 18.45 9.73
CA ASN A 459 -0.28 18.55 8.92
C ASN A 459 -0.54 19.46 7.70
N PHE A 460 0.21 20.54 7.57
CA PHE A 460 0.17 21.49 6.45
C PHE A 460 1.35 21.23 5.51
N THR A 461 1.13 21.12 4.20
CA THR A 461 2.14 20.60 3.24
C THR A 461 2.50 21.58 2.09
N ASP A 462 3.60 21.28 1.37
CA ASP A 462 4.32 22.12 0.38
C ASP A 462 4.32 23.64 0.67
N ILE A 463 4.67 24.01 1.91
CA ILE A 463 4.73 25.42 2.35
C ILE A 463 5.81 26.20 1.57
N ASN A 464 6.72 25.50 0.89
CA ASN A 464 7.62 26.05 -0.12
C ASN A 464 7.96 24.98 -1.18
N SER A 465 8.56 25.41 -2.30
CA SER A 465 8.95 24.60 -3.47
C SER A 465 10.05 23.55 -3.25
N HIS A 466 10.28 23.13 -2.01
CA HIS A 466 11.13 22.00 -1.66
C HIS A 466 10.37 20.94 -0.83
N GLY A 467 9.09 21.16 -0.50
CA GLY A 467 8.31 20.28 0.38
C GLY A 467 8.55 20.51 1.86
N ALA A 468 8.50 21.77 2.29
CA ALA A 468 8.36 22.08 3.71
C ALA A 468 6.97 21.69 4.21
N GLU A 469 6.91 21.08 5.40
CA GLU A 469 5.68 20.66 6.08
C GLU A 469 5.67 21.29 7.50
N LEU A 470 4.51 21.79 7.94
CA LEU A 470 4.29 22.28 9.31
C LEU A 470 3.26 21.38 9.97
N ARG A 471 3.66 20.69 11.03
CA ARG A 471 2.79 19.83 11.83
C ARG A 471 2.42 20.55 13.12
N THR A 472 1.14 20.52 13.49
CA THR A 472 0.66 21.04 14.78
C THR A 472 -0.16 19.98 15.51
N ASN A 473 0.34 19.57 16.65
CA ASN A 473 -0.10 18.45 17.48
C ASN A 473 -0.73 18.98 18.78
N VAL A 474 -1.89 18.45 19.18
CA VAL A 474 -2.55 18.77 20.47
C VAL A 474 -3.12 17.49 21.10
N GLU A 475 -2.72 17.21 22.33
CA GLU A 475 -3.16 16.04 23.12
C GLU A 475 -3.61 16.45 24.52
N MET A 476 -4.68 15.81 25.00
CA MET A 476 -5.25 16.01 26.32
C MET A 476 -5.71 14.68 26.92
N GLY A 477 -5.38 14.46 28.19
CA GLY A 477 -5.85 13.32 28.97
C GLY A 477 -5.20 13.35 30.35
N THR A 478 -4.62 12.22 30.77
CA THR A 478 -3.74 12.16 31.94
C THR A 478 -2.49 13.03 31.72
N ASP A 479 -1.89 12.89 30.54
CA ASP A 479 -0.83 13.76 30.03
C ASP A 479 -1.38 14.81 29.06
N LYS A 480 -0.61 15.87 28.82
CA LYS A 480 -0.95 16.95 27.87
C LYS A 480 0.27 17.30 27.02
N ARG A 481 0.07 17.44 25.71
CA ARG A 481 1.10 17.89 24.76
C ARG A 481 0.51 18.94 23.83
N ILE A 482 1.26 20.01 23.57
CA ILE A 482 1.01 20.93 22.45
C ILE A 482 2.34 21.07 21.72
N GLU A 483 2.36 20.87 20.41
CA GLU A 483 3.60 20.81 19.65
C GLU A 483 3.42 21.43 18.27
N ALA A 484 4.46 22.13 17.81
CA ALA A 484 4.57 22.64 16.46
C ALA A 484 5.96 22.28 15.90
N GLU A 485 5.99 21.53 14.78
CA GLU A 485 7.21 21.12 14.09
C GLU A 485 7.21 21.70 12.67
N LEU A 486 8.21 22.52 12.34
CA LEU A 486 8.50 22.96 10.97
C LEU A 486 9.62 22.10 10.38
N TYR A 487 9.26 21.22 9.45
CA TYR A 487 10.19 20.49 8.59
C TYR A 487 10.43 21.27 7.30
N SER A 488 11.70 21.52 6.92
CA SER A 488 12.03 22.23 5.68
C SER A 488 13.25 21.61 4.98
N PRO A 489 13.07 20.98 3.81
CA PRO A 489 14.17 20.54 2.95
C PRO A 489 15.02 21.69 2.41
N PHE A 490 16.32 21.45 2.21
CA PHE A 490 17.20 22.36 1.47
C PHE A 490 17.04 22.24 -0.05
N PHE A 491 16.57 21.08 -0.53
CA PHE A 491 16.47 20.73 -1.94
C PHE A 491 15.23 19.87 -2.20
N SER A 492 14.67 19.96 -3.41
CA SER A 492 13.47 19.20 -3.83
C SER A 492 13.67 17.66 -3.82
N SER A 493 14.88 17.15 -3.59
CA SER A 493 15.16 15.73 -3.36
C SER A 493 14.88 15.25 -1.93
N GLN A 494 14.57 16.16 -1.00
CA GLN A 494 14.20 15.92 0.40
C GLN A 494 15.20 15.14 1.27
N LYS A 495 16.39 14.80 0.75
CA LYS A 495 17.40 14.02 1.51
C LYS A 495 18.13 14.81 2.59
N LEU A 496 18.16 16.14 2.50
CA LEU A 496 18.78 17.03 3.49
C LEU A 496 17.78 18.10 3.90
N PHE A 497 17.57 18.29 5.21
CA PHE A 497 16.53 19.18 5.76
C PHE A 497 16.99 19.86 7.06
N THR A 498 16.24 20.89 7.47
CA THR A 498 16.17 21.36 8.85
C THR A 498 14.84 20.95 9.47
N SER A 499 14.83 20.62 10.76
CA SER A 499 13.62 20.62 11.58
C SER A 499 13.75 21.63 12.70
N ALA A 500 12.63 22.29 13.04
CA ALA A 500 12.51 23.20 14.16
C ALA A 500 11.24 22.86 14.93
N SER A 501 11.37 22.41 16.18
CA SER A 501 10.24 22.01 17.02
C SER A 501 10.09 22.95 18.22
N ILE A 502 8.85 23.15 18.64
CA ILE A 502 8.50 23.71 19.96
C ILE A 502 7.42 22.80 20.55
N VAL A 503 7.69 22.25 21.73
CA VAL A 503 6.81 21.34 22.46
C VAL A 503 6.53 21.94 23.84
N TYR A 504 5.26 22.01 24.22
CA TYR A 504 4.82 22.10 25.61
C TYR A 504 4.34 20.72 26.06
N SER A 505 4.86 20.23 27.18
CA SER A 505 4.48 18.95 27.80
C SER A 505 4.02 19.19 29.24
N LYS A 506 3.00 18.47 29.70
CA LYS A 506 2.70 18.34 31.14
C LYS A 506 2.31 16.90 31.44
N GLN A 507 3.17 16.21 32.18
CA GLN A 507 3.08 14.78 32.50
C GLN A 507 2.96 14.58 34.01
N ASN A 508 2.32 13.48 34.42
CA ASN A 508 2.26 13.08 35.84
C ASN A 508 3.08 11.80 36.05
N ARG A 509 4.05 11.86 36.95
CA ARG A 509 5.01 10.79 37.26
C ARG A 509 4.92 10.41 38.75
N ASN A 510 5.17 9.16 39.08
CA ASN A 510 5.11 8.66 40.45
C ASN A 510 6.53 8.53 41.00
N LEU A 511 6.95 9.40 41.92
CA LEU A 511 8.21 9.23 42.63
C LEU A 511 8.02 8.36 43.89
N PRO A 512 9.01 7.54 44.27
CA PRO A 512 9.06 6.87 45.57
C PRO A 512 8.92 7.81 46.77
N VAL A 513 8.71 7.25 47.96
CA VAL A 513 8.49 8.01 49.20
C VAL A 513 9.80 8.25 49.96
N ASP A 514 10.76 7.33 49.91
CA ASP A 514 12.11 7.53 50.43
C ASP A 514 13.09 7.99 49.34
N ILE A 515 14.21 8.59 49.75
CA ILE A 515 15.28 9.05 48.84
C ILE A 515 16.19 7.88 48.46
N ASP A 516 16.44 6.95 49.39
CA ASP A 516 17.20 5.72 49.11
C ASP A 516 16.49 4.89 47.99
N GLU A 517 15.15 4.94 47.94
CA GLU A 517 14.31 4.32 46.91
C GLU A 517 14.40 5.01 45.52
N ILE A 518 14.91 6.24 45.43
CA ILE A 518 15.13 6.93 44.13
C ILE A 518 16.44 6.47 43.47
N GLU A 519 17.44 6.09 44.28
CA GLU A 519 18.72 5.56 43.80
C GLU A 519 18.60 4.11 43.32
N GLU A 520 17.93 3.25 44.10
CA GLU A 520 17.76 1.81 43.83
C GLU A 520 16.28 1.37 44.02
N PRO A 521 15.37 1.74 43.09
CA PRO A 521 13.93 1.52 43.24
C PRO A 521 13.52 0.05 43.20
N THR A 522 12.82 -0.39 44.25
CA THR A 522 12.27 -1.75 44.40
C THR A 522 10.78 -1.82 44.05
N LEU A 523 10.25 -3.01 43.77
CA LEU A 523 8.86 -3.15 43.29
C LEU A 523 7.78 -2.68 44.28
N ASP A 524 8.09 -2.54 45.57
CA ASP A 524 7.17 -2.04 46.59
C ASP A 524 6.88 -0.53 46.49
N VAL A 525 7.75 0.28 45.87
CA VAL A 525 7.48 1.71 45.58
C VAL A 525 6.26 1.91 44.67
N THR A 526 5.84 0.86 43.96
CA THR A 526 4.63 0.89 43.12
C THR A 526 3.33 0.98 43.91
N ASN A 527 3.37 0.74 45.23
CA ASN A 527 2.21 0.88 46.14
C ASN A 527 2.14 2.26 46.81
N ASP A 528 3.28 2.80 47.25
CA ASP A 528 3.39 4.02 48.05
C ASP A 528 4.29 5.03 47.31
N TYR A 529 3.68 6.06 46.71
CA TYR A 529 4.35 7.05 45.86
C TYR A 529 3.79 8.47 46.01
N PHE A 530 4.57 9.47 45.65
CA PHE A 530 4.12 10.85 45.46
C PHE A 530 3.91 11.17 43.97
N PRO A 531 2.70 11.59 43.56
CA PRO A 531 2.48 12.08 42.20
C PRO A 531 3.12 13.46 42.02
N MET A 532 4.05 13.56 41.09
CA MET A 532 4.79 14.75 40.70
C MET A 532 4.39 15.16 39.29
N THR A 533 4.07 16.44 39.09
CA THR A 533 3.71 16.97 37.79
C THR A 533 4.90 17.69 37.18
N TYR A 534 5.46 17.13 36.12
CA TYR A 534 6.49 17.76 35.29
C TYR A 534 5.81 18.63 34.23
N SER A 535 6.25 19.87 34.06
CA SER A 535 5.71 20.84 33.11
C SER A 535 6.85 21.44 32.31
N GLU A 536 6.91 21.22 31.00
CA GLU A 536 8.10 21.50 30.19
C GLU A 536 7.79 22.33 28.94
N TYR A 537 8.73 23.20 28.59
CA TYR A 537 8.85 23.81 27.27
C TYR A 537 10.17 23.35 26.65
N ILE A 538 10.08 22.57 25.57
CA ILE A 538 11.22 22.05 24.81
C ILE A 538 11.24 22.77 23.46
N GLY A 539 12.41 23.23 23.04
CA GLY A 539 12.66 23.74 21.69
C GLY A 539 13.87 23.07 21.08
N GLU A 540 13.75 22.57 19.85
CA GLU A 540 14.87 21.98 19.12
C GLU A 540 15.11 22.66 17.77
N LEU A 541 16.38 22.68 17.37
CA LEU A 541 16.82 23.04 16.02
C LEU A 541 17.80 21.97 15.54
N ALA A 542 17.43 21.22 14.50
CA ALA A 542 18.25 20.14 13.96
C ALA A 542 18.47 20.24 12.45
N LEU A 543 19.61 19.70 12.02
CA LEU A 543 19.96 19.41 10.63
C LEU A 543 19.83 17.89 10.44
N GLY A 544 19.06 17.49 9.42
CA GLY A 544 18.69 16.10 9.20
C GLY A 544 19.08 15.58 7.82
N TYR A 545 19.41 14.29 7.76
CA TYR A 545 19.73 13.55 6.55
C TYR A 545 18.94 12.24 6.47
N GLN A 546 18.20 12.07 5.37
CA GLN A 546 17.30 10.94 5.11
C GLN A 546 17.75 10.23 3.79
N PRO A 547 18.64 9.22 3.85
CA PRO A 547 19.17 8.56 2.65
C PRO A 547 18.16 7.67 1.93
N THR A 548 17.30 6.99 2.70
CA THR A 548 16.17 6.13 2.28
C THR A 548 14.92 6.53 3.07
N LEU A 549 13.74 6.00 2.73
CA LEU A 549 12.50 6.36 3.44
C LEU A 549 12.47 5.88 4.89
N TRP A 550 13.14 4.76 5.17
CA TRP A 550 13.21 4.11 6.48
C TRP A 550 14.45 4.46 7.31
N GLN A 551 15.25 5.47 6.95
CA GLN A 551 16.43 5.89 7.70
C GLN A 551 16.48 7.40 7.89
N GLU A 552 16.73 7.86 9.10
CA GLU A 552 16.94 9.26 9.44
C GLU A 552 18.17 9.42 10.35
N LEU A 553 18.95 10.47 10.12
CA LEU A 553 20.03 10.94 10.98
C LEU A 553 19.81 12.43 11.26
N LYS A 554 19.62 12.81 12.51
CA LYS A 554 19.50 14.21 12.97
C LYS A 554 20.72 14.58 13.82
N PHE A 555 21.19 15.82 13.69
CA PHE A 555 22.09 16.44 14.66
C PHE A 555 21.61 17.86 14.95
N GLY A 556 21.55 18.26 16.22
CA GLY A 556 20.87 19.49 16.60
C GLY A 556 21.21 20.00 17.99
N ALA A 557 20.52 21.06 18.38
CA ALA A 557 20.51 21.58 19.74
C ALA A 557 19.10 21.47 20.32
N ARG A 558 19.01 21.04 21.58
CA ARG A 558 17.79 20.94 22.39
C ARG A 558 17.91 21.91 23.56
N TYR A 559 16.88 22.72 23.79
CA TYR A 559 16.72 23.52 25.00
C TYR A 559 15.42 23.12 25.69
N THR A 560 15.50 22.76 26.96
CA THR A 560 14.35 22.46 27.81
C THR A 560 14.35 23.45 28.97
N ASN A 561 13.19 24.04 29.26
CA ASN A 561 12.90 24.73 30.51
C ASN A 561 11.70 24.03 31.14
N GLY A 562 11.84 23.49 32.36
CA GLY A 562 10.77 22.78 33.03
C GLY A 562 10.63 23.10 34.50
N ASP A 563 9.45 22.80 35.03
CA ASP A 563 9.06 22.98 36.42
C ASP A 563 8.46 21.67 36.95
N VAL A 564 8.90 21.23 38.13
CA VAL A 564 8.36 20.06 38.84
C VAL A 564 7.58 20.51 40.07
N GLU A 565 6.30 20.11 40.15
CA GLU A 565 5.37 20.46 41.24
C GLU A 565 4.84 19.18 41.94
N VAL A 566 4.68 19.21 43.27
CA VAL A 566 3.97 18.14 44.00
C VAL A 566 2.47 18.21 43.67
N ALA A 567 1.97 17.26 42.87
CA ALA A 567 0.65 17.34 42.24
C ALA A 567 -0.51 17.38 43.27
N SER A 568 -0.32 16.76 44.43
CA SER A 568 -1.30 16.70 45.52
C SER A 568 -1.26 17.92 46.45
N LEU A 569 -0.11 18.59 46.58
CA LEU A 569 0.13 19.69 47.52
C LEU A 569 1.14 20.71 46.96
N PRO A 570 0.76 21.58 46.00
CA PRO A 570 1.67 22.57 45.37
C PRO A 570 2.30 23.59 46.34
N SER A 571 1.88 23.63 47.60
CA SER A 571 2.47 24.45 48.66
C SER A 571 3.65 23.80 49.38
N LEU A 572 4.08 22.59 48.99
CA LEU A 572 5.23 21.89 49.59
C LEU A 572 6.55 22.14 48.87
N GLY A 573 6.54 22.74 47.67
CA GLY A 573 7.75 23.05 46.91
C GLY A 573 7.52 22.97 45.40
N SER A 574 8.38 23.68 44.66
CA SER A 574 8.48 23.63 43.21
C SER A 574 9.94 23.78 42.81
N GLY A 575 10.44 22.88 41.96
CA GLY A 575 11.80 22.91 41.44
C GLY A 575 11.80 23.26 39.96
N GLY A 576 12.42 24.38 39.59
CA GLY A 576 12.67 24.75 38.20
C GLY A 576 13.98 24.16 37.70
N TYR A 577 14.05 23.85 36.41
CA TYR A 577 15.28 23.42 35.75
C TYR A 577 15.38 23.97 34.32
N SER A 578 16.61 24.23 33.88
CA SER A 578 16.89 24.46 32.47
C SER A 578 18.04 23.58 31.98
N ARG A 579 17.91 23.09 30.75
CA ARG A 579 18.82 22.14 30.10
C ARG A 579 19.10 22.65 28.70
N ILE A 580 20.38 22.81 28.34
CA ILE A 580 20.80 23.15 26.97
C ILE A 580 21.86 22.16 26.49
N GLY A 581 21.60 21.46 25.39
CA GLY A 581 22.50 20.42 24.91
C GLY A 581 22.54 20.27 23.39
N GLY A 582 23.60 19.63 22.92
CA GLY A 582 23.76 19.17 21.55
C GLY A 582 23.48 17.68 21.46
N PHE A 583 22.65 17.26 20.50
CA PHE A 583 22.30 15.85 20.30
C PHE A 583 22.67 15.35 18.90
N ILE A 584 22.87 14.05 18.81
CA ILE A 584 22.86 13.28 17.56
C ILE A 584 21.92 12.09 17.75
N SER A 585 20.99 11.90 16.81
CA SER A 585 20.08 10.76 16.81
C SER A 585 20.03 10.08 15.44
N TYR A 586 19.92 8.75 15.46
CA TYR A 586 19.83 7.89 14.29
C TYR A 586 18.69 6.90 14.46
N ARG A 587 17.73 6.96 13.52
CA ARG A 587 16.54 6.13 13.52
C ARG A 587 16.47 5.32 12.23
N LEU A 588 16.23 4.02 12.35
CA LEU A 588 15.90 3.12 11.24
C LEU A 588 14.60 2.40 11.59
N ASP A 589 13.61 2.46 10.72
CA ASP A 589 12.31 1.82 10.96
C ASP A 589 11.77 1.14 9.70
N THR A 590 11.73 -0.18 9.73
CA THR A 590 11.20 -1.04 8.65
C THR A 590 10.00 -1.89 9.09
N LEU A 591 9.41 -1.62 10.26
CA LEU A 591 8.30 -2.42 10.78
C LEU A 591 7.01 -2.22 9.98
N ASP A 592 6.25 -3.30 9.82
CA ASP A 592 4.90 -3.31 9.21
C ASP A 592 3.85 -2.63 10.10
N ASN A 593 3.95 -2.77 11.42
CA ASN A 593 3.06 -2.16 12.41
C ASN A 593 3.88 -1.89 13.69
N PHE A 594 3.80 -0.71 14.33
CA PHE A 594 4.61 -0.44 15.52
C PHE A 594 4.16 -1.19 16.78
N SER A 595 2.84 -1.37 16.98
CA SER A 595 2.29 -1.97 18.22
C SER A 595 2.05 -3.48 18.11
N LEU A 596 1.77 -3.99 16.92
CA LEU A 596 1.62 -5.42 16.64
C LEU A 596 2.48 -5.88 15.45
N PRO A 597 3.79 -5.60 15.41
CA PRO A 597 4.64 -5.93 14.26
C PRO A 597 4.60 -7.42 13.94
N THR A 598 4.53 -7.76 12.66
CA THR A 598 4.65 -9.13 12.14
C THR A 598 5.99 -9.37 11.46
N GLU A 599 6.63 -8.33 10.92
CA GLU A 599 7.95 -8.40 10.27
C GLU A 599 8.74 -7.08 10.36
N GLY A 600 10.04 -7.16 10.04
CA GLY A 600 10.93 -6.01 9.99
C GLY A 600 11.65 -5.70 11.31
N TYR A 601 12.33 -4.56 11.33
CA TYR A 601 13.15 -4.13 12.45
C TYR A 601 13.18 -2.59 12.62
N PHE A 602 13.30 -2.18 13.88
CA PHE A 602 13.38 -0.82 14.38
C PHE A 602 14.66 -0.66 15.20
N VAL A 603 15.36 0.45 14.98
CA VAL A 603 16.55 0.86 15.71
C VAL A 603 16.43 2.35 15.95
N ASP A 604 16.49 2.78 17.20
CA ASP A 604 16.53 4.19 17.55
C ASP A 604 17.66 4.43 18.54
N LEU A 605 18.54 5.36 18.22
CA LEU A 605 19.72 5.70 19.00
C LEU A 605 19.77 7.22 19.17
N GLU A 606 19.87 7.72 20.40
CA GLU A 606 20.19 9.12 20.67
C GLU A 606 21.39 9.23 21.61
N TYR A 607 22.23 10.23 21.37
CA TYR A 607 23.27 10.68 22.28
C TYR A 607 23.15 12.19 22.47
N LEU A 608 22.89 12.62 23.71
CA LEU A 608 22.74 14.01 24.12
C LEU A 608 23.89 14.38 25.06
N VAL A 609 24.47 15.56 24.84
CA VAL A 609 25.41 16.19 25.78
C VAL A 609 24.85 17.54 26.18
N SER A 610 24.44 17.70 27.43
CA SER A 610 23.81 18.92 27.94
C SER A 610 24.57 19.58 29.09
N HIS A 611 24.31 20.86 29.26
CA HIS A 611 24.52 21.58 30.50
C HIS A 611 23.15 21.83 31.13
N ASP A 612 22.99 21.32 32.35
CA ASP A 612 21.76 21.41 33.13
C ASP A 612 21.99 22.37 34.31
N ASP A 613 20.97 23.12 34.71
CA ASP A 613 20.97 24.12 35.80
C ASP A 613 19.66 24.00 36.60
N PHE A 614 19.76 23.66 37.88
CA PHE A 614 18.61 23.46 38.79
C PHE A 614 18.40 24.65 39.73
N GLN A 615 17.15 25.12 39.80
CA GLN A 615 16.73 26.26 40.61
C GLN A 615 15.62 25.80 41.56
N ASN A 616 15.99 25.52 42.81
CA ASN A 616 15.08 25.04 43.86
C ASN A 616 14.71 26.17 44.82
N ASP A 617 13.42 26.50 44.91
CA ASP A 617 12.87 27.50 45.85
C ASP A 617 12.55 26.92 47.25
N THR A 618 12.90 25.64 47.51
CA THR A 618 12.39 24.87 48.66
C THR A 618 13.46 24.51 49.69
N GLU A 619 13.40 25.10 50.89
CA GLU A 619 14.14 24.63 52.07
C GLU A 619 13.54 23.32 52.60
N ILE A 620 14.24 22.18 52.44
CA ILE A 620 13.83 20.89 53.01
C ILE A 620 14.93 20.39 53.98
N ASN A 621 14.57 20.32 55.27
CA ASN A 621 15.33 19.67 56.36
C ASN A 621 16.86 19.97 56.40
N ASP A 622 17.24 21.21 56.74
CA ASP A 622 18.61 21.65 57.08
C ASP A 622 19.70 21.32 56.03
N THR A 623 19.31 20.94 54.81
CA THR A 623 20.22 20.58 53.72
C THR A 623 20.14 21.64 52.63
N GLU A 624 21.15 22.51 52.53
CA GLU A 624 21.27 23.47 51.43
C GLU A 624 21.56 22.72 50.11
N LEU A 625 20.51 22.25 49.43
CA LEU A 625 20.56 21.87 48.02
C LEU A 625 20.80 23.14 47.20
N THR A 626 22.08 23.46 46.98
CA THR A 626 22.49 24.63 46.21
C THR A 626 22.00 24.58 44.77
N SER A 627 21.87 25.75 44.13
CA SER A 627 21.66 25.81 42.68
C SER A 627 22.86 25.17 41.98
N GLU A 628 22.66 23.95 41.49
CA GLU A 628 23.71 23.10 40.97
C GLU A 628 23.57 22.95 39.47
N SER A 629 24.67 23.24 38.78
CA SER A 629 24.78 23.14 37.34
C SER A 629 25.79 22.05 36.99
N ASP A 630 25.41 21.12 36.12
CA ASP A 630 26.21 19.94 35.77
C ASP A 630 26.35 19.77 34.25
N THR A 631 27.27 18.91 33.81
CA THR A 631 27.41 18.48 32.41
C THR A 631 27.01 17.02 32.32
N VAL A 632 25.86 16.77 31.70
CA VAL A 632 25.21 15.46 31.64
C VAL A 632 25.42 14.84 30.26
N TYR A 633 25.73 13.55 30.24
CA TYR A 633 25.86 12.74 29.03
C TYR A 633 24.79 11.66 29.03
N GLU A 634 23.88 11.69 28.07
CA GLU A 634 22.78 10.73 27.97
C GLU A 634 22.93 9.89 26.69
N PHE A 635 22.73 8.59 26.81
CA PHE A 635 22.66 7.66 25.68
C PHE A 635 21.42 6.80 25.80
N SER A 636 20.60 6.77 24.75
CA SER A 636 19.45 5.87 24.62
C SER A 636 19.57 4.99 23.38
N ALA A 637 19.13 3.75 23.51
CA ALA A 637 19.11 2.74 22.46
C ALA A 637 17.87 1.86 22.59
N ASN A 638 16.93 2.03 21.68
CA ASN A 638 15.76 1.18 21.52
C ASN A 638 15.93 0.28 20.29
N PHE A 639 15.62 -0.99 20.43
CA PHE A 639 15.68 -1.98 19.35
C PHE A 639 14.44 -2.85 19.41
N MET A 640 13.79 -3.07 18.27
CA MET A 640 12.72 -4.04 18.13
C MET A 640 12.84 -4.79 16.80
N ALA A 641 12.65 -6.10 16.81
CA ALA A 641 12.62 -6.90 15.58
C ALA A 641 11.52 -7.96 15.66
N ALA A 642 10.79 -8.12 14.56
CA ALA A 642 9.71 -9.08 14.44
C ALA A 642 9.94 -10.05 13.27
N GLN A 643 9.53 -11.29 13.44
CA GLN A 643 9.48 -12.28 12.36
C GLN A 643 8.25 -13.16 12.53
N SER A 644 7.50 -13.33 11.44
CA SER A 644 6.38 -14.27 11.38
C SER A 644 6.67 -15.47 10.50
N TYR A 645 5.97 -16.57 10.81
CA TYR A 645 5.90 -17.79 10.02
C TYR A 645 4.49 -18.39 10.17
N GLU A 646 3.76 -18.49 9.05
CA GLU A 646 2.34 -18.82 9.01
C GLU A 646 1.49 -17.96 9.98
N ARG A 647 1.00 -18.55 11.07
CA ARG A 647 0.20 -17.87 12.11
C ARG A 647 1.00 -17.47 13.35
N HIS A 648 2.29 -17.73 13.38
CA HIS A 648 3.16 -17.55 14.53
C HIS A 648 4.06 -16.33 14.34
N THR A 649 4.05 -15.41 15.30
CA THR A 649 4.90 -14.21 15.31
C THR A 649 5.79 -14.23 16.55
N LEU A 650 7.07 -13.94 16.36
CA LEU A 650 8.03 -13.72 17.45
C LEU A 650 8.58 -12.31 17.34
N VAL A 651 8.56 -11.56 18.43
CA VAL A 651 9.09 -10.19 18.54
C VAL A 651 10.09 -10.14 19.68
N GLY A 652 11.26 -9.57 19.44
CA GLY A 652 12.22 -9.20 20.48
C GLY A 652 12.29 -7.68 20.60
N LYS A 653 12.20 -7.15 21.82
CA LYS A 653 12.44 -5.73 22.15
C LYS A 653 13.61 -5.62 23.13
N VAL A 654 14.46 -4.61 22.95
CA VAL A 654 15.46 -4.15 23.92
C VAL A 654 15.32 -2.64 24.08
N ASP A 655 15.37 -2.17 25.32
CA ASP A 655 15.35 -0.75 25.69
C ASP A 655 16.52 -0.50 26.64
N TYR A 656 17.36 0.49 26.35
CA TYR A 656 18.54 0.79 27.16
C TYR A 656 18.75 2.30 27.20
N GLY A 657 18.82 2.87 28.40
CA GLY A 657 19.09 4.28 28.63
C GLY A 657 20.08 4.45 29.75
N ILE A 658 21.11 5.26 29.54
CA ILE A 658 22.05 5.66 30.60
C ILE A 658 22.27 7.17 30.63
N VAL A 659 22.52 7.68 31.83
CA VAL A 659 22.74 9.09 32.13
C VAL A 659 23.97 9.19 33.03
N GLU A 660 25.06 9.76 32.52
CA GLU A 660 26.24 10.08 33.34
C GLU A 660 26.15 11.53 33.84
N SER A 661 25.90 11.69 35.13
CA SER A 661 25.89 12.96 35.88
C SER A 661 26.80 12.86 37.12
N LYS A 662 27.14 14.01 37.72
CA LYS A 662 27.99 14.11 38.93
C LYS A 662 27.23 14.60 40.16
N ASN A 663 26.25 15.47 39.93
CA ASN A 663 25.60 16.23 41.00
C ASN A 663 24.08 15.97 41.09
N SER A 664 23.43 15.49 40.02
CA SER A 664 21.97 15.32 40.05
C SER A 664 21.55 13.95 40.59
N VAL A 665 20.81 13.95 41.70
CA VAL A 665 20.01 12.80 42.15
C VAL A 665 18.67 12.76 41.39
N PHE A 666 18.10 13.92 41.06
CA PHE A 666 16.79 14.02 40.42
C PHE A 666 16.88 13.98 38.88
N PRO A 667 16.24 13.00 38.19
CA PRO A 667 16.18 12.98 36.74
C PRO A 667 15.33 14.14 36.18
N ILE A 668 15.88 14.84 35.18
CA ILE A 668 15.13 15.77 34.30
C ILE A 668 14.28 14.97 33.30
N ASP A 669 14.89 14.01 32.59
CA ASP A 669 14.23 13.08 31.66
C ASP A 669 14.29 11.64 32.22
N PRO A 670 13.51 11.32 33.26
CA PRO A 670 13.47 9.99 33.86
C PRO A 670 13.09 8.90 32.86
N ARG A 671 13.73 7.75 33.01
CA ARG A 671 13.32 6.52 32.36
C ARG A 671 12.24 5.85 33.23
N GLU A 672 11.20 5.34 32.57
CA GLU A 672 9.97 4.84 33.18
C GLU A 672 9.72 3.38 32.79
N LEU A 673 9.45 2.52 33.77
CA LEU A 673 9.14 1.10 33.58
C LEU A 673 7.83 0.72 34.32
N GLY A 674 7.21 -0.38 33.91
CA GLY A 674 5.87 -0.81 34.30
C GLY A 674 4.82 -0.57 33.21
N GLY A 675 3.73 -1.33 33.25
CA GLY A 675 2.69 -1.39 32.22
C GLY A 675 2.82 -2.62 31.30
N PHE A 676 1.84 -2.81 30.41
CA PHE A 676 1.81 -3.98 29.51
C PHE A 676 2.98 -4.00 28.51
N LEU A 677 3.66 -5.16 28.41
CA LEU A 677 4.89 -5.39 27.62
C LEU A 677 6.04 -4.43 27.96
N ASN A 678 6.02 -3.89 29.18
CA ASN A 678 6.99 -2.93 29.70
C ASN A 678 7.32 -3.24 31.17
N LEU A 679 7.57 -4.51 31.50
CA LEU A 679 7.54 -5.12 32.84
C LEU A 679 6.10 -5.37 33.35
N SER A 680 5.38 -6.24 32.64
CA SER A 680 4.00 -6.65 32.92
C SER A 680 3.80 -7.30 34.30
N GLY A 681 2.97 -6.69 35.14
CA GLY A 681 2.63 -7.14 36.49
C GLY A 681 2.57 -5.99 37.51
N ILE A 682 3.11 -4.82 37.15
CA ILE A 682 3.05 -3.56 37.93
C ILE A 682 2.34 -2.44 37.14
N PRO A 683 1.84 -1.38 37.81
CA PRO A 683 1.16 -0.27 37.16
C PRO A 683 2.03 0.44 36.11
N ARG A 684 1.39 1.13 35.15
CA ARG A 684 2.10 1.84 34.08
C ARG A 684 2.96 2.99 34.62
N ASN A 685 4.20 3.09 34.13
CA ASN A 685 5.19 4.11 34.52
C ASN A 685 5.44 4.19 36.05
N SER A 686 5.31 3.07 36.78
CA SER A 686 5.38 3.05 38.25
C SER A 686 6.78 2.86 38.82
N LEU A 687 7.75 2.40 38.02
CA LEU A 687 9.17 2.45 38.35
C LEU A 687 9.84 3.58 37.58
N ILE A 688 10.66 4.37 38.27
CA ILE A 688 11.33 5.56 37.71
C ILE A 688 12.81 5.58 38.13
N GLY A 689 13.71 5.93 37.20
CA GLY A 689 15.13 6.15 37.49
C GLY A 689 15.85 6.95 36.40
N GLN A 690 17.11 7.35 36.63
CA GLN A 690 17.93 8.01 35.59
C GLN A 690 18.32 7.04 34.45
N ASN A 691 18.59 5.79 34.79
CA ASN A 691 19.04 4.73 33.89
C ASN A 691 17.97 3.64 33.74
N LEU A 692 18.01 2.91 32.63
CA LEU A 692 17.09 1.83 32.25
C LEU A 692 17.85 0.73 31.50
N ALA A 693 17.54 -0.53 31.82
CA ALA A 693 17.79 -1.63 30.91
C ALA A 693 16.61 -2.59 30.94
N TYR A 694 16.09 -2.93 29.76
CA TYR A 694 14.92 -3.77 29.60
C TYR A 694 15.03 -4.62 28.33
N THR A 695 14.55 -5.85 28.41
CA THR A 695 14.46 -6.77 27.28
C THR A 695 13.18 -7.59 27.38
N SER A 696 12.58 -7.91 26.24
CA SER A 696 11.44 -8.82 26.18
C SER A 696 11.44 -9.70 24.93
N LEU A 697 10.91 -10.90 25.11
CA LEU A 697 10.60 -11.84 24.05
C LEU A 697 9.09 -12.10 24.07
N ILE A 698 8.41 -11.72 22.99
CA ILE A 698 6.97 -11.72 22.87
C ILE A 698 6.59 -12.70 21.76
N TYR A 699 5.72 -13.66 22.07
CA TYR A 699 5.16 -14.60 21.12
C TYR A 699 3.68 -14.30 20.90
N ARG A 700 3.24 -14.20 19.64
CA ARG A 700 1.83 -14.08 19.26
C ARG A 700 1.42 -15.19 18.31
N TYR A 701 0.16 -15.60 18.40
CA TYR A 701 -0.49 -16.51 17.47
C TYR A 701 -1.76 -15.87 16.90
N LYS A 702 -1.86 -15.77 15.56
CA LYS A 702 -3.10 -15.34 14.88
C LYS A 702 -4.11 -16.49 14.93
N TRP A 703 -5.06 -16.40 15.86
CA TRP A 703 -6.03 -17.47 16.11
C TRP A 703 -7.08 -17.53 15.00
N PHE A 704 -7.70 -16.39 14.70
CA PHE A 704 -8.65 -16.22 13.61
C PHE A 704 -8.63 -14.77 13.12
N GLU A 705 -9.36 -14.51 12.05
CA GLU A 705 -9.42 -13.24 11.35
C GLU A 705 -10.90 -12.90 11.18
N ASN A 706 -11.31 -11.71 11.63
CA ASN A 706 -12.69 -11.25 11.46
C ASN A 706 -12.74 -10.42 10.19
N ASP A 707 -13.52 -10.87 9.22
CA ASP A 707 -13.86 -10.05 8.06
C ASP A 707 -15.10 -9.20 8.38
N PHE A 708 -14.97 -7.88 8.23
CA PHE A 708 -16.07 -6.92 8.33
C PHE A 708 -16.51 -6.38 6.96
N GLY A 709 -16.07 -7.00 5.86
CA GLY A 709 -16.35 -6.67 4.46
C GLY A 709 -15.57 -5.47 3.92
N LEU A 710 -15.30 -4.47 4.76
CA LEU A 710 -14.47 -3.30 4.43
C LEU A 710 -13.08 -3.34 5.06
N PHE A 711 -12.84 -4.22 6.02
CA PHE A 711 -11.53 -4.43 6.64
C PHE A 711 -11.45 -5.80 7.33
N GLU A 712 -10.25 -6.38 7.33
CA GLU A 712 -9.88 -7.54 8.13
C GLU A 712 -9.43 -7.08 9.53
N SER A 713 -9.74 -7.87 10.56
CA SER A 713 -9.44 -7.55 11.95
C SER A 713 -8.95 -8.82 12.67
N PRO A 714 -7.63 -9.07 12.69
CA PRO A 714 -7.03 -10.29 13.22
C PRO A 714 -7.12 -10.37 14.75
N PHE A 715 -7.50 -11.54 15.26
CA PHE A 715 -7.50 -11.85 16.69
C PHE A 715 -6.25 -12.64 17.08
N TYR A 716 -5.49 -12.09 18.02
CA TYR A 716 -4.25 -12.67 18.54
C TYR A 716 -4.43 -13.22 19.95
N VAL A 717 -3.73 -14.30 20.25
CA VAL A 717 -3.40 -14.74 21.62
C VAL A 717 -1.88 -14.78 21.73
N GLY A 718 -1.33 -14.30 22.83
CA GLY A 718 0.12 -14.20 23.01
C GLY A 718 0.57 -14.32 24.45
N ALA A 719 1.88 -14.37 24.61
CA ALA A 719 2.57 -14.37 25.89
C ALA A 719 3.92 -13.67 25.77
N SER A 720 4.42 -13.15 26.88
CA SER A 720 5.74 -12.50 26.97
C SER A 720 6.58 -13.09 28.09
N ILE A 721 7.91 -13.02 27.90
CA ILE A 721 8.89 -13.05 28.98
C ILE A 721 9.65 -11.73 28.90
N GLU A 722 9.76 -11.05 30.04
CA GLU A 722 10.23 -9.68 30.17
C GLU A 722 11.26 -9.63 31.30
N HIS A 723 12.33 -8.86 31.15
CA HIS A 723 13.35 -8.71 32.18
C HIS A 723 13.98 -7.32 32.11
N GLY A 724 14.02 -6.60 33.23
CA GLY A 724 14.61 -5.27 33.28
C GLY A 724 14.36 -4.49 34.57
N GLY A 725 14.90 -3.28 34.62
CA GLY A 725 14.82 -2.39 35.77
C GLY A 725 15.40 -1.01 35.48
N VAL A 726 15.27 -0.12 36.46
CA VAL A 726 15.71 1.28 36.42
C VAL A 726 16.49 1.61 37.69
N TRP A 727 17.44 2.55 37.61
CA TRP A 727 18.27 2.95 38.74
C TRP A 727 18.83 4.37 38.55
N SER A 728 19.15 5.06 39.65
CA SER A 728 19.71 6.43 39.61
C SER A 728 21.11 6.55 40.23
N ASN A 729 21.61 5.50 40.89
CA ASN A 729 22.97 5.45 41.42
C ASN A 729 24.01 5.27 40.28
N ASN A 730 24.85 6.27 40.04
CA ASN A 730 25.82 6.30 38.94
C ASN A 730 27.11 5.47 39.20
N ASP A 731 27.34 4.97 40.42
CA ASP A 731 28.44 4.04 40.72
C ASP A 731 28.03 2.56 40.46
N LEU A 732 26.74 2.27 40.27
CA LEU A 732 26.25 0.92 39.94
C LEU A 732 26.64 0.47 38.54
N LYS A 733 26.99 -0.82 38.42
CA LYS A 733 27.11 -1.49 37.12
C LYS A 733 25.80 -2.18 36.76
N LEU A 734 25.59 -2.38 35.46
CA LEU A 734 24.46 -3.13 34.91
C LEU A 734 24.31 -4.56 35.49
N ASN A 735 25.39 -5.16 36.02
CA ASN A 735 25.38 -6.47 36.68
C ASN A 735 25.10 -6.43 38.19
N GLU A 736 24.88 -5.24 38.75
CA GLU A 736 24.64 -4.94 40.17
C GLU A 736 23.33 -4.18 40.39
N ALA A 737 22.79 -3.52 39.35
CA ALA A 737 21.52 -2.79 39.36
C ALA A 737 20.28 -3.69 39.61
N PRO A 738 19.19 -3.15 40.21
CA PRO A 738 17.94 -3.89 40.42
C PRO A 738 17.29 -4.25 39.08
N MET A 739 17.09 -5.55 38.85
CA MET A 739 16.49 -6.11 37.63
C MET A 739 15.42 -7.12 38.02
N TYR A 740 14.25 -7.01 37.39
CA TYR A 740 13.08 -7.83 37.68
C TYR A 740 12.65 -8.60 36.44
N THR A 741 12.28 -9.86 36.63
CA THR A 741 11.69 -10.74 35.61
C THR A 741 10.17 -10.72 35.73
N ALA A 742 9.51 -10.64 34.60
CA ALA A 742 8.07 -10.66 34.47
C ALA A 742 7.63 -11.54 33.29
N GLY A 743 6.34 -11.85 33.23
CA GLY A 743 5.72 -12.45 32.06
C GLY A 743 4.23 -12.13 32.01
N SER A 744 3.69 -12.08 30.80
CA SER A 744 2.26 -11.89 30.58
C SER A 744 1.64 -12.99 29.73
N VAL A 745 0.32 -13.11 29.82
CA VAL A 745 -0.53 -13.74 28.81
C VAL A 745 -1.58 -12.72 28.38
N PHE A 746 -1.87 -12.66 27.08
CA PHE A 746 -2.78 -11.66 26.53
C PHE A 746 -3.60 -12.19 25.36
N ALA A 747 -4.76 -11.59 25.15
CA ALA A 747 -5.58 -11.79 23.97
C ALA A 747 -6.11 -10.43 23.50
N GLY A 748 -6.19 -10.23 22.19
CA GLY A 748 -6.58 -8.94 21.64
C GLY A 748 -6.84 -8.97 20.15
N VAL A 749 -7.37 -7.87 19.64
CA VAL A 749 -7.74 -7.70 18.24
C VAL A 749 -7.11 -6.42 17.69
N ASP A 750 -6.56 -6.47 16.48
CA ASP A 750 -6.14 -5.26 15.78
C ASP A 750 -7.36 -4.61 15.11
N SER A 751 -7.55 -3.32 15.31
CA SER A 751 -8.82 -2.63 14.99
C SER A 751 -8.60 -1.25 14.37
N PRO A 752 -9.61 -0.66 13.70
CA PRO A 752 -9.51 0.68 13.10
C PRO A 752 -9.20 1.82 14.08
N ILE A 753 -9.25 1.59 15.39
CA ILE A 753 -8.84 2.56 16.43
C ILE A 753 -7.49 2.24 17.08
N GLY A 754 -6.72 1.32 16.49
CA GLY A 754 -5.55 0.69 17.09
C GLY A 754 -5.91 -0.61 17.82
N PRO A 755 -4.93 -1.27 18.47
CA PRO A 755 -5.14 -2.55 19.11
C PRO A 755 -6.06 -2.45 20.33
N ILE A 756 -6.89 -3.48 20.53
CA ILE A 756 -7.70 -3.66 21.75
C ILE A 756 -7.21 -4.95 22.41
N ILE A 757 -6.60 -4.85 23.59
CA ILE A 757 -5.90 -5.95 24.26
C ILE A 757 -6.40 -6.10 25.69
N LEU A 758 -6.67 -7.34 26.11
CA LEU A 758 -6.82 -7.73 27.50
C LEU A 758 -5.63 -8.62 27.88
N ALA A 759 -4.88 -8.24 28.91
CA ALA A 759 -3.69 -8.95 29.37
C ALA A 759 -3.73 -9.23 30.87
N TYR A 760 -2.97 -10.23 31.31
CA TYR A 760 -2.63 -10.47 32.71
C TYR A 760 -1.10 -10.61 32.80
N GLY A 761 -0.47 -9.76 33.59
CA GLY A 761 0.98 -9.74 33.86
C GLY A 761 1.30 -10.18 35.28
N ARG A 762 2.48 -10.77 35.48
CA ARG A 762 3.01 -11.13 36.81
C ARG A 762 4.53 -11.03 36.87
N THR A 763 5.06 -10.43 37.93
CA THR A 763 6.50 -10.42 38.26
C THR A 763 6.91 -11.63 39.09
N GLU A 764 8.21 -11.94 39.12
CA GLU A 764 8.76 -13.02 39.95
C GLU A 764 8.53 -12.83 41.46
N ASP A 765 8.47 -11.58 41.93
CA ASP A 765 8.14 -11.21 43.30
C ASP A 765 6.63 -11.23 43.64
N ASN A 766 5.79 -11.67 42.70
CA ASN A 766 4.33 -11.86 42.87
C ASN A 766 3.47 -10.59 42.83
N TYR A 767 3.97 -9.51 42.24
CA TYR A 767 3.09 -8.43 41.76
C TYR A 767 2.32 -8.95 40.54
N ASP A 768 1.00 -8.74 40.50
CA ASP A 768 0.17 -9.10 39.36
C ASP A 768 -0.89 -8.05 39.05
N SER A 769 -1.22 -7.94 37.76
CA SER A 769 -2.11 -6.90 37.23
C SER A 769 -2.85 -7.39 35.98
N VAL A 770 -4.06 -6.88 35.76
CA VAL A 770 -4.88 -7.12 34.57
C VAL A 770 -4.98 -5.83 33.79
N TYR A 771 -4.53 -5.82 32.54
CA TYR A 771 -4.53 -4.62 31.70
C TYR A 771 -5.62 -4.68 30.65
N LEU A 772 -6.39 -3.60 30.49
CA LEU A 772 -7.20 -3.30 29.31
C LEU A 772 -6.56 -2.15 28.55
N ILE A 773 -6.08 -2.41 27.33
CA ILE A 773 -5.50 -1.41 26.43
C ILE A 773 -6.42 -1.18 25.23
N VAL A 774 -6.62 0.07 24.84
CA VAL A 774 -7.29 0.50 23.60
C VAL A 774 -6.42 1.59 22.94
N GLY A 775 -5.94 1.32 21.73
CA GLY A 775 -5.07 2.22 20.98
C GLY A 775 -3.57 2.01 21.24
N THR A 776 -2.73 2.88 20.70
CA THR A 776 -1.27 2.71 20.65
C THR A 776 -0.53 3.48 21.76
N SER A 777 0.40 2.82 22.45
CA SER A 777 1.24 3.40 23.49
C SER A 777 2.54 4.03 22.95
N TYR A 778 2.46 4.79 21.86
CA TYR A 778 3.59 5.62 21.39
C TYR A 778 3.87 6.76 22.39
N LYS A 779 5.14 7.01 22.71
CA LYS A 779 5.56 8.16 23.54
C LYS A 779 5.76 9.40 22.67
#